data_AF-A0A0N1NM21-F1
#
_entry.id   AF-A0A0N1NM21-F1
#
_cell.length_a   1.000
_cell.length_b   1.000
_cell.length_c   1.000
_cell.angle_alpha   90.00
_cell.angle_beta   90.00
_cell.angle_gamma   90.00
#
_symmetry.space_group_name_H-M   'P 1'
#
loop_
_entity.id
_entity.type
_entity.pdbx_description
1 polymer ?
#
loop_
_entity_poly.entity_id
_entity_poly.type
_entity_poly.pdbx_seq_one_letter_code
_entity_poly.pdbx_strand_id
1 'polypeptide(L)'
;MDTHVSPSRTARAYWRGALTAGGFTPAPRWTLQPVPGVGEYETPVPEDTVTGLRRLAAELAVPPASLLLTAHAKVVAALSGEREITTGYVARGGSPLLCRLTTAPASWRELLHHVHQVATELPAHQDVPAEDIEALKSELGLTGPLFETVLDLTETVFDSTESVFDSTESVFDPTETVLDPTAIDGALTEDTALRVGIRHRDGRLVLRLRYRTDALDADSAARIAGYHLTALALITADPDAEHTHQSLLSAEELRFQLDQLAGPVRELPDARMHELFEERVRKHPDAVAAVHADRQWTYAELNARANRLAHALVARGLARESVVAVVTERNLDWLAAVIAVFKAGGAYLPIEPHFPAARIAATLSRAACTLVLTEPGSTTTLDRALDSLPGTERLLVDTAYAEDHPDGDLGIPVTPDQLAYIYFTSGSTGEPKGAMCEHAGMVNHLYAKIDDLHVGEGHVVAQTAPQCFDISLWQLVCALLVGGRTLLVAQDVILDVPRFLDTLTDGEVTVLQVVPSYLEAVLTELEQRPRPLPDLRFVSVTGEALKKELAERWFAVQPGIKLVNAYGLTETSDDTNHEVMDRAPDRILLGRAVNNVRVYVVDEHLTPVPLGAPGLIAFSGVCVGRGYINDPELTRASYLADPHREGARLYLGGDHGRWHPSGKLEFLGRRDAQVKIRGFRIEIGEIENTLLRVPGVRDGAVVAVERADRSKYLVAFYSGPKPLDTGTLSDRLAESLPEYMVPSAFHWRESLPLTANSKIDKKALAALAEAPATTDDEHQPPVTSTEQRLAAAWAKVLGVPQDRIGRRDHFFDRGGTSLSAVKLAIALDRAVSLKDVTAHPVLTDLAALVDHGPQRHTTPPPTSA
;
A
#
# COMPACT_ATOMS: atom_id res chain seq x y z
N MET A 1 -22.13 49.51 25.49
CA MET A 1 -20.85 50.09 25.04
C MET A 1 -19.83 49.01 25.37
N ASP A 2 -19.77 48.01 24.49
CA ASP A 2 -18.91 46.84 24.67
C ASP A 2 -17.51 47.21 24.25
N THR A 3 -16.61 47.32 25.22
CA THR A 3 -15.18 47.46 24.96
C THR A 3 -14.64 46.10 24.56
N HIS A 4 -14.66 45.80 23.25
CA HIS A 4 -13.73 44.82 22.67
C HIS A 4 -12.31 45.32 22.91
N VAL A 5 -11.67 44.84 23.97
CA VAL A 5 -10.25 45.03 24.20
C VAL A 5 -9.54 44.14 23.18
N SER A 6 -8.95 44.75 22.15
CA SER A 6 -8.09 44.02 21.20
C SER A 6 -7.03 43.23 21.99
N PRO A 7 -6.82 41.93 21.69
CA PRO A 7 -5.85 41.12 22.42
C PRO A 7 -4.46 41.75 22.31
N SER A 8 -3.66 41.64 23.38
CA SER A 8 -2.31 42.19 23.38
C SER A 8 -1.50 41.65 22.18
N ARG A 9 -0.66 42.50 21.57
CA ARG A 9 0.19 42.11 20.42
C ARG A 9 0.99 40.83 20.70
N THR A 10 1.35 40.59 21.96
CA THR A 10 2.04 39.39 22.45
C THR A 10 1.16 38.14 22.40
N ALA A 11 -0.10 38.22 22.85
CA ALA A 11 -1.04 37.09 22.81
C ALA A 11 -1.43 36.70 21.38
N ARG A 12 -1.64 37.69 20.49
CA ARG A 12 -1.88 37.42 19.06
C ARG A 12 -0.67 36.79 18.36
N ALA A 13 0.55 37.18 18.72
CA ALA A 13 1.77 36.58 18.21
C ALA A 13 1.96 35.12 18.69
N TYR A 14 1.64 34.84 19.96
CA TYR A 14 1.63 33.48 20.50
C TYR A 14 0.66 32.59 19.73
N TRP A 15 -0.62 32.98 19.62
CA TRP A 15 -1.63 32.18 18.92
C TRP A 15 -1.32 32.02 17.43
N ARG A 16 -0.72 33.03 16.78
CA ARG A 16 -0.25 32.88 15.39
C ARG A 16 0.83 31.82 15.30
N GLY A 17 1.82 31.87 16.19
CA GLY A 17 2.86 30.86 16.31
C GLY A 17 2.27 29.47 16.53
N ALA A 18 1.39 29.32 17.53
CA ALA A 18 0.71 28.08 17.85
C ALA A 18 -0.13 27.55 16.69
N LEU A 19 -0.87 28.38 15.95
CA LEU A 19 -1.65 27.92 14.79
C LEU A 19 -0.77 27.50 13.60
N THR A 20 0.39 28.13 13.43
CA THR A 20 1.34 27.79 12.36
C THR A 20 2.30 26.65 12.70
N ALA A 21 2.53 26.36 13.98
CA ALA A 21 3.48 25.38 14.46
C ALA A 21 2.82 24.00 14.56
N GLY A 22 2.90 23.20 13.49
CA GLY A 22 2.56 21.78 13.51
C GLY A 22 1.13 21.42 13.08
N GLY A 23 0.93 20.12 12.81
CA GLY A 23 -0.32 19.57 12.28
C GLY A 23 -1.45 19.49 13.29
N PHE A 24 -2.63 19.07 12.83
CA PHE A 24 -3.81 18.75 13.62
C PHE A 24 -3.79 17.26 13.96
N THR A 25 -4.10 16.90 15.21
CA THR A 25 -4.16 15.50 15.65
C THR A 25 -5.59 14.98 15.64
N PRO A 26 -5.98 14.12 14.68
CA PRO A 26 -7.32 13.57 14.64
C PRO A 26 -7.54 12.55 15.75
N ALA A 27 -8.75 12.52 16.30
CA ALA A 27 -9.17 11.43 17.16
C ALA A 27 -9.42 10.16 16.32
N PRO A 28 -9.30 8.96 16.90
CA PRO A 28 -9.59 7.75 16.17
C PRO A 28 -11.05 7.65 15.74
N ARG A 29 -11.29 6.98 14.60
CA ARG A 29 -12.62 6.65 14.09
C ARG A 29 -12.78 5.13 14.12
N TRP A 30 -13.17 4.59 15.27
CA TRP A 30 -13.28 3.17 15.57
C TRP A 30 -14.71 2.79 15.94
N THR A 31 -15.61 2.91 14.96
CA THR A 31 -16.96 2.36 15.04
C THR A 31 -17.30 1.70 13.72
N LEU A 32 -17.99 0.55 13.78
CA LEU A 32 -18.54 -0.12 12.60
C LEU A 32 -19.88 0.47 12.16
N GLN A 33 -20.55 1.19 13.06
CA GLN A 33 -21.88 1.73 12.85
C GLN A 33 -21.88 3.18 13.31
N PRO A 34 -21.41 4.11 12.46
CA PRO A 34 -21.34 5.51 12.84
C PRO A 34 -22.76 6.07 12.97
N VAL A 35 -23.18 6.34 14.21
CA VAL A 35 -24.47 6.96 14.52
C VAL A 35 -24.22 8.21 15.36
N PRO A 36 -24.71 9.40 14.95
CA PRO A 36 -24.54 10.61 15.73
C PRO A 36 -25.14 10.48 17.13
N GLY A 37 -24.37 10.81 18.15
CA GLY A 37 -24.74 10.67 19.55
C GLY A 37 -23.55 10.82 20.48
N VAL A 38 -23.82 10.81 21.79
CA VAL A 38 -22.80 10.91 22.83
C VAL A 38 -22.87 9.65 23.69
N GLY A 39 -21.75 8.93 23.73
CA GLY A 39 -21.52 7.81 24.64
C GLY A 39 -20.71 8.27 25.85
N GLU A 40 -20.84 7.52 26.94
CA GLU A 40 -20.08 7.75 28.16
C GLU A 40 -19.54 6.42 28.70
N TYR A 41 -18.28 6.43 29.11
CA TYR A 41 -17.62 5.30 29.75
C TYR A 41 -16.89 5.75 31.01
N GLU A 42 -17.02 5.00 32.09
CA GLU A 42 -16.36 5.29 33.36
C GLU A 42 -15.65 4.06 33.90
N THR A 43 -14.47 4.27 34.50
CA THR A 43 -13.73 3.23 35.19
C THR A 43 -12.99 3.79 36.40
N PRO A 44 -12.96 3.09 37.55
CA PRO A 44 -12.20 3.55 38.71
C PRO A 44 -10.69 3.52 38.42
N VAL A 45 -9.97 4.54 38.88
CA VAL A 45 -8.51 4.53 38.91
C VAL A 45 -8.06 3.64 40.07
N PRO A 46 -7.14 2.67 39.88
CA PRO A 46 -6.67 1.81 40.95
C PRO A 46 -6.08 2.61 42.12
N GLU A 47 -6.40 2.24 43.37
CA GLU A 47 -5.97 2.96 44.58
C GLU A 47 -4.43 3.06 44.72
N ASP A 48 -3.72 2.01 44.31
CA ASP A 48 -2.25 2.02 44.28
C ASP A 48 -1.72 3.08 43.30
N THR A 49 -2.36 3.23 42.14
CA THR A 49 -2.03 4.29 41.17
C THR A 49 -2.37 5.66 41.73
N VAL A 50 -3.51 5.85 42.40
CA VAL A 50 -3.87 7.12 43.06
C VAL A 50 -2.83 7.50 44.11
N THR A 51 -2.42 6.55 44.94
CA THR A 51 -1.38 6.74 45.96
C THR A 51 -0.04 7.11 45.32
N GLY A 52 0.34 6.41 44.24
CA GLY A 52 1.53 6.71 43.45
C GLY A 52 1.51 8.10 42.83
N LEU A 53 0.37 8.53 42.27
CA LEU A 53 0.19 9.86 41.69
C LEU A 53 0.38 10.96 42.74
N ARG A 54 -0.23 10.81 43.93
CA ARG A 54 -0.08 11.76 45.04
C ARG A 54 1.37 11.85 45.51
N ARG A 55 2.04 10.70 45.67
CA ARG A 55 3.45 10.63 46.06
C ARG A 55 4.35 11.33 45.05
N LEU A 56 4.19 11.01 43.76
CA LEU A 56 5.03 11.55 42.70
C LEU A 56 4.79 13.05 42.49
N ALA A 57 3.53 13.51 42.55
CA ALA A 57 3.20 14.93 42.51
C ALA A 57 3.91 15.72 43.63
N ALA A 58 3.90 15.19 44.86
CA ALA A 58 4.58 15.79 46.00
C ALA A 58 6.11 15.77 45.85
N GLU A 59 6.68 14.65 45.38
CA GLU A 59 8.13 14.51 45.17
C GLU A 59 8.68 15.50 44.13
N LEU A 60 7.94 15.69 43.03
CA LEU A 60 8.37 16.54 41.90
C LEU A 60 7.90 17.99 42.00
N ALA A 61 7.14 18.32 43.06
CA ALA A 61 6.51 19.62 43.23
C ALA A 61 5.68 20.07 42.01
N VAL A 62 4.99 19.13 41.37
CA VAL A 62 4.07 19.39 40.24
C VAL A 62 2.63 19.05 40.63
N PRO A 63 1.61 19.75 40.09
CA PRO A 63 0.23 19.42 40.36
C PRO A 63 -0.14 18.07 39.73
N PRO A 64 -1.04 17.28 40.34
CA PRO A 64 -1.55 16.04 39.75
C PRO A 64 -2.10 16.21 38.33
N ALA A 65 -2.63 17.39 38.00
CA ALA A 65 -3.06 17.76 36.64
C ALA A 65 -1.96 17.56 35.59
N SER A 66 -0.69 17.82 35.91
CA SER A 66 0.43 17.62 35.00
C SER A 66 0.70 16.13 34.74
N LEU A 67 0.53 15.26 35.74
CA LEU A 67 0.62 13.80 35.56
C LEU A 67 -0.50 13.28 34.65
N LEU A 68 -1.72 13.78 34.83
CA LEU A 68 -2.86 13.43 33.98
C LEU A 68 -2.68 13.89 32.54
N LEU A 69 -2.19 15.11 32.35
CA LEU A 69 -1.88 15.63 31.01
C LEU A 69 -0.72 14.87 30.35
N THR A 70 0.25 14.40 31.14
CA THR A 70 1.36 13.55 30.66
C THR A 70 0.85 12.21 30.15
N ALA A 71 -0.01 11.54 30.94
CA ALA A 71 -0.65 10.29 30.52
C ALA A 71 -1.51 10.51 29.26
N HIS A 72 -2.32 11.57 29.24
CA HIS A 72 -3.15 11.93 28.10
C HIS A 72 -2.30 12.18 26.84
N ALA A 73 -1.20 12.91 26.96
CA ALA A 73 -0.30 13.19 25.84
C ALA A 73 0.28 11.90 25.25
N LYS A 74 0.76 10.98 26.10
CA LYS A 74 1.27 9.68 25.63
C LYS A 74 0.18 8.85 24.97
N VAL A 75 -1.05 8.85 25.49
CA VAL A 75 -2.16 8.11 24.87
C VAL A 75 -2.53 8.72 23.51
N VAL A 76 -2.72 10.03 23.42
CA VAL A 76 -3.06 10.70 22.16
C VAL A 76 -1.97 10.48 21.11
N ALA A 77 -0.70 10.57 21.50
CA ALA A 77 0.45 10.26 20.62
C ALA A 77 0.42 8.81 20.12
N ALA A 78 0.15 7.85 21.01
CA ALA A 78 0.05 6.44 20.62
C ALA A 78 -1.15 6.15 19.70
N LEU A 79 -2.27 6.84 19.89
CA LEU A 79 -3.48 6.71 19.07
C LEU A 79 -3.31 7.32 17.67
N SER A 80 -2.58 8.42 17.57
CA SER A 80 -2.33 9.13 16.31
C SER A 80 -1.11 8.61 15.55
N GLY A 81 -0.18 7.94 16.24
CA GLY A 81 1.14 7.59 15.71
C GLY A 81 2.08 8.79 15.55
N GLU A 82 1.73 9.95 16.12
CA GLU A 82 2.49 11.19 16.02
C GLU A 82 3.19 11.52 17.33
N ARG A 83 4.39 12.11 17.24
CA ARG A 83 5.12 12.60 18.43
C ARG A 83 4.76 14.04 18.80
N GLU A 84 4.28 14.83 17.84
CA GLU A 84 3.74 16.16 18.08
C GLU A 84 2.22 16.09 18.02
N ILE A 85 1.55 16.50 19.10
CA ILE A 85 0.11 16.35 19.22
C ILE A 85 -0.59 17.66 19.57
N THR A 86 -1.86 17.74 19.18
CA THR A 86 -2.80 18.79 19.61
C THR A 86 -3.96 18.18 20.40
N THR A 87 -4.32 18.84 21.49
CA THR A 87 -5.50 18.51 22.31
C THR A 87 -6.07 19.78 22.92
N GLY A 88 -7.36 19.80 23.23
CA GLY A 88 -7.93 20.78 24.14
C GLY A 88 -7.52 20.48 25.58
N TYR A 89 -7.25 21.51 26.36
CA TYR A 89 -6.94 21.39 27.78
C TYR A 89 -7.79 22.37 28.61
N VAL A 90 -8.46 21.85 29.65
CA VAL A 90 -9.25 22.63 30.61
C VAL A 90 -8.73 22.36 32.02
N ALA A 91 -8.05 23.34 32.63
CA ALA A 91 -7.53 23.23 33.99
C ALA A 91 -8.46 23.79 35.07
N ARG A 92 -9.17 24.90 34.78
CA ARG A 92 -9.97 25.66 35.76
C ARG A 92 -11.19 26.30 35.10
N GLY A 93 -12.18 25.49 34.71
CA GLY A 93 -13.41 25.96 34.05
C GLY A 93 -13.16 26.62 32.68
N GLY A 94 -14.24 26.97 31.98
CA GLY A 94 -14.16 27.68 30.69
C GLY A 94 -13.95 26.80 29.46
N SER A 95 -13.74 27.44 28.31
CA SER A 95 -13.56 26.76 27.02
C SER A 95 -12.20 26.06 26.93
N PRO A 96 -12.09 24.88 26.28
CA PRO A 96 -10.81 24.21 26.11
C PRO A 96 -9.82 25.06 25.30
N LEU A 97 -8.61 25.20 25.83
CA LEU A 97 -7.51 25.88 25.16
C LEU A 97 -6.74 24.88 24.29
N LEU A 98 -6.35 25.29 23.07
CA LEU A 98 -5.45 24.48 22.24
C LEU A 98 -4.12 24.30 22.97
N CYS A 99 -3.81 23.05 23.31
CA CYS A 99 -2.58 22.63 23.94
C CYS A 99 -1.77 21.80 22.94
N ARG A 100 -0.54 22.24 22.66
CA ARG A 100 0.40 21.53 21.80
C ARG A 100 1.49 20.90 22.65
N LEU A 101 1.72 19.61 22.46
CA LEU A 101 2.68 18.84 23.25
C LEU A 101 3.57 18.02 22.33
N THR A 102 4.82 17.79 22.73
CA THR A 102 5.68 16.79 22.11
C THR A 102 5.98 15.66 23.08
N THR A 103 5.91 14.42 22.60
CA THR A 103 6.33 13.21 23.31
C THR A 103 7.73 12.75 22.87
N ALA A 104 8.56 13.69 22.39
CA ALA A 104 9.96 13.45 22.06
C ALA A 104 10.91 13.22 23.26
N PRO A 105 10.67 13.78 24.47
CA PRO A 105 11.45 13.42 25.65
C PRO A 105 11.51 11.91 25.86
N ALA A 106 12.61 11.37 26.40
CA ALA A 106 12.78 9.92 26.46
C ALA A 106 12.10 9.30 27.68
N SER A 107 12.26 9.92 28.85
CA SER A 107 11.70 9.41 30.12
C SER A 107 10.37 10.04 30.49
N TRP A 108 9.58 9.35 31.32
CA TRP A 108 8.33 9.91 31.85
C TRP A 108 8.54 11.22 32.62
N ARG A 109 9.64 11.33 33.37
CA ARG A 109 10.00 12.52 34.14
C ARG A 109 10.27 13.71 33.24
N GLU A 110 11.05 13.51 32.18
CA GLU A 110 11.31 14.58 31.21
C GLU A 110 10.04 15.02 30.48
N LEU A 111 9.21 14.06 30.07
CA LEU A 111 7.91 14.35 29.46
C LEU A 111 7.02 15.14 30.41
N LEU A 112 6.95 14.73 31.68
CA LEU A 112 6.17 15.41 32.72
C LEU A 112 6.63 16.85 32.94
N HIS A 113 7.94 17.11 33.01
CA HIS A 113 8.45 18.47 33.14
C HIS A 113 8.13 19.33 31.91
N HIS A 114 8.27 18.77 30.71
CA HIS A 114 7.89 19.45 29.47
C HIS A 114 6.40 19.81 29.45
N VAL A 115 5.53 18.82 29.73
CA VAL A 115 4.08 19.00 29.78
C VAL A 115 3.68 19.99 30.86
N HIS A 116 4.32 19.93 32.04
CA HIS A 116 4.07 20.87 33.13
C HIS A 116 4.39 22.31 32.71
N GLN A 117 5.55 22.53 32.08
CA GLN A 117 5.93 23.85 31.58
C GLN A 117 4.87 24.41 30.62
N VAL A 118 4.48 23.64 29.60
CA VAL A 118 3.45 24.05 28.64
C VAL A 118 2.12 24.36 29.33
N ALA A 119 1.70 23.50 30.27
CA ALA A 119 0.45 23.69 31.00
C ALA A 119 0.45 24.95 31.90
N THR A 120 1.61 25.37 32.42
CA THR A 120 1.74 26.59 33.23
C THR A 120 1.80 27.88 32.41
N GLU A 121 2.26 27.80 31.17
CA GLU A 121 2.30 28.94 30.25
C GLU A 121 0.93 29.24 29.62
N LEU A 122 0.10 28.21 29.40
CA LEU A 122 -1.18 28.31 28.70
C LEU A 122 -2.18 29.32 29.30
N PRO A 123 -2.36 29.42 30.63
CA PRO A 123 -3.28 30.40 31.23
C PRO A 123 -2.93 31.86 30.93
N ALA A 124 -1.65 32.19 30.66
CA ALA A 124 -1.24 33.55 30.29
C ALA A 124 -1.80 34.00 28.92
N HIS A 125 -2.39 33.07 28.16
CA HIS A 125 -2.92 33.29 26.81
C HIS A 125 -4.43 32.98 26.70
N GLN A 126 -5.10 32.67 27.81
CA GLN A 126 -6.51 32.24 27.85
C GLN A 126 -7.53 33.35 27.57
N ASP A 127 -7.17 34.62 27.84
CA ASP A 127 -8.09 35.77 27.76
C ASP A 127 -8.27 36.30 26.33
N VAL A 128 -7.86 35.55 25.30
CA VAL A 128 -8.09 35.90 23.90
C VAL A 128 -9.47 35.38 23.48
N PRO A 129 -10.39 36.26 23.03
CA PRO A 129 -11.70 35.85 22.57
C PRO A 129 -11.64 34.77 21.48
N ALA A 130 -12.54 33.79 21.52
CA ALA A 130 -12.61 32.72 20.53
C ALA A 130 -12.77 33.27 19.09
N GLU A 131 -13.50 34.39 18.93
CA GLU A 131 -13.67 35.10 17.66
C GLU A 131 -12.33 35.59 17.07
N ASP A 132 -11.39 36.03 17.92
CA ASP A 132 -10.07 36.49 17.47
C ASP A 132 -9.18 35.31 17.03
N ILE A 133 -9.33 34.14 17.66
CA ILE A 133 -8.65 32.91 17.26
C ILE A 133 -9.21 32.41 15.92
N GLU A 134 -10.53 32.43 15.73
CA GLU A 134 -11.16 32.07 14.45
C GLU A 134 -10.82 33.07 13.34
N ALA A 135 -10.79 34.37 13.63
CA ALA A 135 -10.32 35.38 12.68
C ALA A 135 -8.85 35.11 12.27
N LEU A 136 -8.00 34.72 13.21
CA LEU A 136 -6.61 34.38 12.94
C LEU A 136 -6.46 33.08 12.14
N LYS A 137 -7.29 32.05 12.39
CA LYS A 137 -7.36 30.85 11.56
C LYS A 137 -7.74 31.19 10.12
N SER A 138 -8.75 32.05 9.94
CA SER A 138 -9.20 32.54 8.64
C SER A 138 -8.10 33.33 7.91
N GLU A 139 -7.38 34.23 8.61
CA GLU A 139 -6.20 34.95 8.08
C GLU A 139 -5.10 33.99 7.59
N LEU A 140 -4.93 32.84 8.25
CA LEU A 140 -3.93 31.82 7.93
C LEU A 140 -4.44 30.77 6.92
N GLY A 141 -5.70 30.84 6.49
CA GLY A 141 -6.31 29.87 5.58
C GLY A 141 -6.57 28.49 6.21
N LEU A 142 -6.69 28.41 7.54
CA LEU A 142 -6.99 27.17 8.27
C LEU A 142 -8.51 27.01 8.44
N THR A 143 -9.08 25.90 7.95
CA THR A 143 -10.53 25.67 7.93
C THR A 143 -11.02 24.51 8.81
N GLY A 144 -10.10 23.77 9.43
CA GLY A 144 -10.42 22.62 10.29
C GLY A 144 -10.58 22.97 11.78
N PRO A 145 -11.04 21.99 12.60
CA PRO A 145 -11.05 22.12 14.06
C PRO A 145 -9.62 22.21 14.61
N LEU A 146 -9.47 22.82 15.79
CA LEU A 146 -8.16 22.97 16.44
C LEU A 146 -7.69 21.68 17.12
N PHE A 147 -8.64 20.92 17.64
CA PHE A 147 -8.43 19.64 18.33
C PHE A 147 -9.74 18.84 18.30
N GLU A 148 -9.63 17.52 18.36
CA GLU A 148 -10.77 16.60 18.51
C GLU A 148 -10.77 15.85 19.84
N THR A 149 -9.65 15.92 20.56
CA THR A 149 -9.47 15.35 21.89
C THR A 149 -9.42 16.50 22.89
N VAL A 150 -10.00 16.30 24.08
CA VAL A 150 -9.98 17.29 25.18
C VAL A 150 -9.68 16.56 26.48
N LEU A 151 -8.72 17.08 27.26
CA LEU A 151 -8.55 16.74 28.66
C LEU A 151 -9.22 17.81 29.53
N ASP A 152 -10.21 17.39 30.31
CA ASP A 152 -11.03 18.23 31.17
C ASP A 152 -10.87 17.85 32.64
N LEU A 153 -10.26 18.77 33.40
CA LEU A 153 -9.95 18.57 34.82
C LEU A 153 -10.81 19.44 35.75
N THR A 154 -11.94 19.96 35.25
CA THR A 154 -12.85 20.83 36.01
C THR A 154 -13.43 20.18 37.26
N GLU A 155 -13.79 18.90 37.17
CA GLU A 155 -14.37 18.11 38.27
C GLU A 155 -13.29 17.45 39.17
N THR A 156 -12.01 17.74 38.92
CA THR A 156 -10.90 17.06 39.58
C THR A 156 -10.53 17.71 40.92
N VAL A 157 -11.10 17.22 42.01
CA VAL A 157 -10.73 17.65 43.38
C VAL A 157 -9.64 16.73 43.94
N PHE A 158 -8.36 17.09 43.84
CA PHE A 158 -7.25 16.31 44.44
C PHE A 158 -6.99 16.62 45.93
N ASP A 159 -7.95 17.20 46.66
CA ASP A 159 -7.75 17.54 48.06
C ASP A 159 -7.98 16.36 49.00
N SER A 160 -6.93 16.05 49.77
CA SER A 160 -7.03 15.41 51.07
C SER A 160 -6.55 16.39 52.13
N THR A 161 -7.31 16.48 53.23
CA THR A 161 -6.99 17.12 54.53
C THR A 161 -7.27 18.61 54.73
N GLU A 162 -8.52 19.03 54.59
CA GLU A 162 -9.10 19.93 55.61
C GLU A 162 -10.37 19.32 56.20
N SER A 163 -10.42 19.34 57.52
CA SER A 163 -11.53 18.89 58.34
C SER A 163 -12.82 19.60 57.94
N VAL A 164 -13.85 18.83 57.59
CA VAL A 164 -15.24 19.31 57.67
C VAL A 164 -15.63 19.34 59.15
N PHE A 165 -15.06 20.29 59.88
CA PHE A 165 -15.62 20.83 61.11
C PHE A 165 -15.60 22.35 60.97
N ASP A 166 -16.82 22.89 60.95
CA ASP A 166 -17.17 24.26 61.31
C ASP A 166 -16.82 25.38 60.31
N SER A 167 -17.79 25.72 59.46
CA SER A 167 -18.34 27.07 59.52
C SER A 167 -19.76 27.11 58.95
N THR A 168 -20.59 27.71 59.78
CA THR A 168 -22.03 27.90 59.73
C THR A 168 -22.50 28.84 58.61
N GLU A 169 -23.71 28.51 58.11
CA GLU A 169 -24.71 29.42 57.53
C GLU A 169 -24.37 30.16 56.21
N SER A 170 -24.85 29.59 55.10
CA SER A 170 -25.77 30.36 54.24
C SER A 170 -26.96 29.49 53.87
N VAL A 171 -28.11 29.80 54.49
CA VAL A 171 -29.41 29.25 54.12
C VAL A 171 -29.74 29.77 52.71
N PHE A 172 -29.77 28.89 51.72
CA PHE A 172 -30.40 29.17 50.43
C PHE A 172 -31.88 28.77 50.53
N ASP A 173 -32.74 29.75 50.32
CA ASP A 173 -34.20 29.68 50.36
C ASP A 173 -34.74 28.84 49.18
N PRO A 174 -35.52 27.76 49.42
CA PRO A 174 -36.02 26.90 48.34
C PRO A 174 -37.38 27.40 47.85
N THR A 175 -37.41 28.56 47.19
CA THR A 175 -38.55 28.95 46.36
C THR A 175 -38.09 29.66 45.10
N GLU A 176 -38.55 29.13 43.96
CA GLU A 176 -38.38 29.66 42.60
C GLU A 176 -36.98 29.57 42.01
N THR A 177 -36.65 28.41 41.43
CA THR A 177 -36.50 28.22 39.97
C THR A 177 -36.21 26.74 39.78
N VAL A 178 -37.06 26.04 39.03
CA VAL A 178 -36.72 24.70 38.53
C VAL A 178 -35.57 24.90 37.54
N LEU A 179 -34.34 24.77 38.03
CA LEU A 179 -33.17 24.57 37.18
C LEU A 179 -33.36 23.18 36.55
N ASP A 180 -33.68 23.20 35.26
CA ASP A 180 -33.62 22.04 34.40
C ASP A 180 -32.21 21.41 34.51
N PRO A 181 -32.07 20.16 35.01
CA PRO A 181 -30.76 19.52 35.19
C PRO A 181 -30.00 19.27 33.88
N THR A 182 -30.59 19.59 32.73
CA THR A 182 -30.01 19.33 31.41
C THR A 182 -29.06 20.43 30.90
N ALA A 183 -28.95 21.58 31.58
CA ALA A 183 -28.17 22.73 31.09
C ALA A 183 -26.73 22.87 31.64
N ILE A 184 -26.27 21.98 32.54
CA ILE A 184 -24.87 21.94 33.04
C ILE A 184 -24.12 20.70 32.50
N ASP A 185 -24.77 19.89 31.65
CA ASP A 185 -24.17 18.67 31.16
C ASP A 185 -23.37 18.96 29.88
N GLY A 186 -22.06 19.18 30.03
CA GLY A 186 -21.12 19.57 28.97
C GLY A 186 -21.18 18.67 27.72
N ALA A 187 -22.08 19.01 26.79
CA ALA A 187 -22.19 18.37 25.50
C ALA A 187 -20.84 18.45 24.77
N LEU A 188 -20.46 17.36 24.10
CA LEU A 188 -19.36 17.42 23.14
C LEU A 188 -19.74 18.46 22.09
N THR A 189 -18.85 19.41 21.81
CA THR A 189 -19.03 20.29 20.65
C THR A 189 -18.99 19.45 19.38
N GLU A 190 -19.54 19.94 18.26
CA GLU A 190 -19.48 19.21 16.99
C GLU A 190 -18.05 18.78 16.63
N ASP A 191 -17.06 19.60 17.01
CA ASP A 191 -15.64 19.34 16.74
C ASP A 191 -14.93 18.44 17.76
N THR A 192 -15.53 18.11 18.90
CA THR A 192 -14.89 17.24 19.92
C THR A 192 -15.35 15.80 19.78
N ALA A 193 -14.46 14.90 19.36
CA ALA A 193 -14.74 13.47 19.26
C ALA A 193 -14.57 12.73 20.59
N LEU A 194 -13.64 13.17 21.45
CA LEU A 194 -13.33 12.52 22.72
C LEU A 194 -12.99 13.57 23.80
N ARG A 195 -13.71 13.53 24.92
CA ARG A 195 -13.39 14.28 26.14
C ARG A 195 -13.05 13.30 27.25
N VAL A 196 -11.86 13.44 27.81
CA VAL A 196 -11.34 12.66 28.93
C VAL A 196 -11.34 13.54 30.16
N GLY A 197 -11.86 13.05 31.28
CA GLY A 197 -11.83 13.78 32.55
C GLY A 197 -11.72 12.85 33.74
N ILE A 198 -11.47 13.45 34.91
CA ILE A 198 -11.38 12.73 36.17
C ILE A 198 -12.26 13.41 37.21
N ARG A 199 -13.02 12.61 37.96
CA ARG A 199 -13.90 13.07 39.03
C ARG A 199 -13.86 12.13 40.24
N HIS A 200 -14.33 12.63 41.38
CA HIS A 200 -14.58 11.78 42.54
C HIS A 200 -16.00 11.22 42.51
N ARG A 201 -16.14 9.92 42.71
CA ARG A 201 -17.43 9.23 42.83
C ARG A 201 -17.33 8.15 43.90
N ASP A 202 -18.24 8.18 44.87
CA ASP A 202 -18.31 7.20 45.96
C ASP A 202 -16.97 7.01 46.72
N GLY A 203 -16.25 8.12 46.93
CA GLY A 203 -14.96 8.12 47.63
C GLY A 203 -13.76 7.63 46.80
N ARG A 204 -13.93 7.38 45.49
CA ARG A 204 -12.86 6.93 44.59
C ARG A 204 -12.65 7.91 43.44
N LEU A 205 -11.43 7.91 42.92
CA LEU A 205 -11.09 8.63 41.69
C LEU A 205 -11.58 7.81 40.48
N VAL A 206 -12.35 8.43 39.60
CA VAL A 206 -12.93 7.78 38.40
C VAL A 206 -12.47 8.51 37.16
N LEU A 207 -11.95 7.75 36.19
CA LEU A 207 -11.69 8.21 34.83
C LEU A 207 -12.99 8.15 34.03
N ARG A 208 -13.38 9.26 33.43
CA ARG A 208 -14.59 9.43 32.63
C ARG A 208 -14.23 9.81 31.20
N LEU A 209 -14.78 9.08 30.23
CA LEU A 209 -14.68 9.39 28.81
C LEU A 209 -16.07 9.71 28.29
N ARG A 210 -16.24 10.87 27.67
CA ARG A 210 -17.40 11.19 26.82
C ARG A 210 -16.94 11.20 25.38
N TYR A 211 -17.63 10.50 24.51
CA TYR A 211 -17.19 10.33 23.12
C TYR A 211 -18.36 10.40 22.14
N ARG A 212 -18.07 10.79 20.90
CA ARG A 212 -19.06 10.74 19.82
C ARG A 212 -19.25 9.29 19.35
N THR A 213 -20.49 8.81 19.31
CA THR A 213 -20.80 7.42 18.89
C THR A 213 -20.65 7.18 17.39
N ASP A 214 -20.53 8.24 16.59
CA ASP A 214 -20.16 8.15 15.18
C ASP A 214 -18.64 8.13 14.96
N ALA A 215 -17.84 8.32 16.01
CA ALA A 215 -16.40 8.19 16.00
C ALA A 215 -15.93 6.94 16.75
N LEU A 216 -16.47 6.64 17.92
CA LEU A 216 -16.02 5.55 18.80
C LEU A 216 -17.20 4.72 19.29
N ASP A 217 -17.01 3.40 19.38
CA ASP A 217 -17.91 2.51 20.11
C ASP A 217 -17.50 2.34 21.59
N ALA A 218 -18.36 1.70 22.39
CA ALA A 218 -18.14 1.52 23.82
C ALA A 218 -16.88 0.70 24.14
N ASP A 219 -16.57 -0.32 23.33
CA ASP A 219 -15.37 -1.14 23.50
C ASP A 219 -14.11 -0.33 23.22
N SER A 220 -14.15 0.56 22.21
CA SER A 220 -13.07 1.49 21.89
C SER A 220 -12.85 2.51 22.99
N ALA A 221 -13.92 3.07 23.56
CA ALA A 221 -13.82 3.95 24.72
C ALA A 221 -13.22 3.22 25.93
N ALA A 222 -13.64 1.98 26.20
CA ALA A 222 -13.07 1.16 27.27
C ALA A 222 -11.56 0.90 27.08
N ARG A 223 -11.13 0.60 25.84
CA ARG A 223 -9.69 0.46 25.51
C ARG A 223 -8.92 1.75 25.73
N ILE A 224 -9.43 2.89 25.26
CA ILE A 224 -8.78 4.19 25.46
C ILE A 224 -8.66 4.54 26.95
N ALA A 225 -9.69 4.26 27.74
CA ALA A 225 -9.63 4.39 29.20
C ALA A 225 -8.54 3.48 29.79
N GLY A 226 -8.46 2.24 29.32
CA GLY A 226 -7.39 1.30 29.67
C GLY A 226 -5.99 1.85 29.39
N TYR A 227 -5.75 2.45 28.21
CA TYR A 227 -4.46 3.05 27.89
C TYR A 227 -4.08 4.20 28.84
N HIS A 228 -5.05 5.03 29.26
CA HIS A 228 -4.81 6.08 30.24
C HIS A 228 -4.45 5.49 31.62
N LEU A 229 -5.16 4.44 32.07
CA LEU A 229 -4.84 3.76 33.31
C LEU A 229 -3.44 3.12 33.28
N THR A 230 -3.07 2.48 32.16
CA THR A 230 -1.73 1.91 31.96
C THR A 230 -0.66 3.01 32.01
N ALA A 231 -0.86 4.12 31.30
CA ALA A 231 0.08 5.25 31.32
C ALA A 231 0.28 5.81 32.74
N LEU A 232 -0.81 6.02 33.50
CA LEU A 232 -0.74 6.49 34.89
C LEU A 232 0.01 5.50 35.79
N ALA A 233 -0.22 4.20 35.61
CA ALA A 233 0.50 3.16 36.35
C ALA A 233 2.00 3.15 36.02
N LEU A 234 2.37 3.28 34.74
CA LEU A 234 3.77 3.29 34.29
C LEU A 234 4.53 4.52 34.84
N ILE A 235 3.94 5.72 34.73
CA ILE A 235 4.53 6.97 35.25
C ILE A 235 4.82 6.86 36.75
N THR A 236 3.91 6.25 37.52
CA THR A 236 4.01 6.16 38.98
C THR A 236 4.90 5.02 39.48
N ALA A 237 5.10 3.99 38.66
CA ALA A 237 5.97 2.87 38.95
C ALA A 237 7.45 3.23 38.80
N ASP A 238 7.81 3.86 37.67
CA ASP A 238 9.18 4.28 37.38
C ASP A 238 9.19 5.54 36.48
N PRO A 239 9.27 6.75 37.08
CA PRO A 239 9.27 8.00 36.31
C PRO A 239 10.56 8.19 35.49
N ASP A 240 11.64 7.47 35.79
CA ASP A 240 12.91 7.57 35.07
C ASP A 240 12.99 6.59 33.89
N ALA A 241 12.04 5.66 33.77
CA ALA A 241 11.96 4.72 32.66
C ALA A 241 11.73 5.43 31.31
N GLU A 242 12.33 4.88 30.26
CA GLU A 242 12.15 5.31 28.87
C GLU A 242 10.73 4.96 28.41
N HIS A 243 9.88 5.97 28.28
CA HIS A 243 8.45 5.79 28.03
C HIS A 243 8.16 5.42 26.56
N THR A 244 9.12 5.61 25.65
CA THR A 244 9.01 5.25 24.23
C THR A 244 8.99 3.73 24.04
N HIS A 245 9.69 2.98 24.90
CA HIS A 245 9.78 1.52 24.86
C HIS A 245 8.61 0.80 25.57
N GLN A 246 7.73 1.54 26.24
CA GLN A 246 6.65 0.95 27.03
C GLN A 246 5.33 0.93 26.27
N SER A 247 4.74 -0.26 26.17
CA SER A 247 3.43 -0.49 25.56
C SER A 247 2.30 -0.03 26.49
N LEU A 248 1.26 0.56 25.89
CA LEU A 248 0.01 0.89 26.60
C LEU A 248 -1.00 -0.25 26.58
N LEU A 249 -0.78 -1.27 25.74
CA LEU A 249 -1.71 -2.36 25.52
C LEU A 249 -1.83 -3.22 26.77
N SER A 250 -3.05 -3.71 27.03
CA SER A 250 -3.23 -4.79 27.99
C SER A 250 -2.64 -6.09 27.45
N ALA A 251 -2.30 -7.02 28.34
CA ALA A 251 -1.87 -8.36 27.93
C ALA A 251 -2.95 -9.13 27.14
N GLU A 252 -4.24 -8.80 27.34
CA GLU A 252 -5.34 -9.35 26.57
C GLU A 252 -5.38 -8.78 25.15
N GLU A 253 -5.26 -7.47 24.99
CA GLU A 253 -5.23 -6.83 23.67
C GLU A 253 -3.99 -7.26 22.87
N LEU A 254 -2.82 -7.30 23.50
CA LEU A 254 -1.60 -7.77 22.83
C LEU A 254 -1.79 -9.19 22.29
N ARG A 255 -2.30 -10.11 23.11
CA ARG A 255 -2.59 -11.49 22.69
C ARG A 255 -3.67 -11.55 21.61
N PHE A 256 -4.71 -10.72 21.69
CA PHE A 256 -5.71 -10.59 20.64
C PHE A 256 -5.08 -10.20 19.29
N GLN A 257 -4.21 -9.19 19.28
CA GLN A 257 -3.52 -8.75 18.05
C GLN A 257 -2.55 -9.81 17.51
N LEU A 258 -1.81 -10.51 18.39
CA LEU A 258 -0.80 -11.49 17.98
C LEU A 258 -1.37 -12.85 17.54
N ASP A 259 -2.53 -13.25 18.08
CA ASP A 259 -3.11 -14.59 17.88
C ASP A 259 -4.44 -14.56 17.13
N GLN A 260 -5.34 -13.61 17.42
CA GLN A 260 -6.71 -13.62 16.89
C GLN A 260 -6.87 -12.80 15.60
N LEU A 261 -5.98 -11.84 15.33
CA LEU A 261 -5.91 -11.14 14.04
C LEU A 261 -5.01 -11.85 13.02
N ALA A 262 -4.29 -12.89 13.45
CA ALA A 262 -3.57 -13.77 12.55
C ALA A 262 -4.55 -14.52 11.62
N GLY A 263 -4.05 -14.91 10.45
CA GLY A 263 -4.77 -15.80 9.56
C GLY A 263 -5.02 -17.16 10.23
N PRO A 264 -6.13 -17.83 9.90
CA PRO A 264 -6.46 -19.12 10.50
C PRO A 264 -5.32 -20.13 10.32
N VAL A 265 -5.08 -20.96 11.33
CA VAL A 265 -4.13 -22.08 11.19
C VAL A 265 -4.78 -23.16 10.32
N ARG A 266 -4.10 -23.53 9.25
CA ARG A 266 -4.51 -24.59 8.33
C ARG A 266 -3.35 -25.55 8.12
N GLU A 267 -3.58 -26.82 8.41
CA GLU A 267 -2.65 -27.87 8.01
C GLU A 267 -2.60 -27.96 6.48
N LEU A 268 -1.39 -27.84 5.94
CA LEU A 268 -1.14 -28.03 4.51
C LEU A 268 -0.69 -29.47 4.26
N PRO A 269 -0.98 -30.03 3.07
CA PRO A 269 -0.40 -31.31 2.67
C PRO A 269 1.13 -31.26 2.78
N ASP A 270 1.73 -32.34 3.26
CA ASP A 270 3.18 -32.51 3.23
C ASP A 270 3.66 -32.93 1.83
N ALA A 271 3.43 -32.05 0.86
CA ALA A 271 3.79 -32.20 -0.54
C ALA A 271 4.13 -30.83 -1.13
N ARG A 272 4.98 -30.82 -2.16
CA ARG A 272 5.31 -29.63 -2.95
C ARG A 272 4.40 -29.54 -4.16
N MET A 273 4.42 -28.36 -4.78
CA MET A 273 3.60 -28.04 -5.95
C MET A 273 3.68 -29.13 -7.04
N HIS A 274 4.87 -29.63 -7.37
CA HIS A 274 5.03 -30.61 -8.45
C HIS A 274 4.48 -32.00 -8.06
N GLU A 275 4.63 -32.42 -6.80
CA GLU A 275 4.09 -33.67 -6.29
C GLU A 275 2.54 -33.65 -6.27
N LEU A 276 1.95 -32.52 -5.85
CA LEU A 276 0.51 -32.29 -5.90
C LEU A 276 -0.02 -32.29 -7.34
N PHE A 277 0.75 -31.76 -8.29
CA PHE A 277 0.45 -31.85 -9.71
C PHE A 277 0.53 -33.29 -10.23
N GLU A 278 1.59 -34.04 -9.92
CA GLU A 278 1.75 -35.46 -10.30
C GLU A 278 0.59 -36.34 -9.77
N GLU A 279 0.10 -36.05 -8.56
CA GLU A 279 -1.10 -36.70 -8.04
C GLU A 279 -2.34 -36.46 -8.90
N ARG A 280 -2.49 -35.25 -9.46
CA ARG A 280 -3.59 -34.93 -10.38
C ARG A 280 -3.39 -35.61 -11.73
N VAL A 281 -2.16 -35.64 -12.24
CA VAL A 281 -1.81 -36.36 -13.49
C VAL A 281 -2.22 -37.83 -13.40
N ARG A 282 -1.92 -38.49 -12.27
CA ARG A 282 -2.30 -39.90 -12.05
C ARG A 282 -3.81 -40.14 -12.00
N LYS A 283 -4.59 -39.15 -11.54
CA LYS A 283 -6.05 -39.27 -11.40
C LYS A 283 -6.80 -38.90 -12.70
N HIS A 284 -6.32 -37.90 -13.42
CA HIS A 284 -7.00 -37.31 -14.58
C HIS A 284 -6.03 -37.05 -15.75
N PRO A 285 -5.35 -38.09 -16.29
CA PRO A 285 -4.29 -37.91 -17.28
C PRO A 285 -4.76 -37.23 -18.57
N ASP A 286 -6.00 -37.52 -19.00
CA ASP A 286 -6.56 -37.05 -20.27
C ASP A 286 -7.29 -35.70 -20.15
N ALA A 287 -7.43 -35.15 -18.94
CA ALA A 287 -8.03 -33.84 -18.75
C ALA A 287 -7.12 -32.74 -19.30
N VAL A 288 -7.69 -31.67 -19.87
CA VAL A 288 -6.91 -30.52 -20.35
C VAL A 288 -6.36 -29.75 -19.16
N ALA A 289 -5.03 -29.60 -19.11
CA ALA A 289 -4.34 -28.87 -18.06
C ALA A 289 -4.09 -27.41 -18.43
N ALA A 290 -3.70 -27.15 -19.68
CA ALA A 290 -3.32 -25.81 -20.12
C ALA A 290 -3.65 -25.56 -21.59
N VAL A 291 -3.98 -24.31 -21.90
CA VAL A 291 -4.33 -23.84 -23.26
C VAL A 291 -3.57 -22.56 -23.56
N HIS A 292 -3.04 -22.46 -24.78
CA HIS A 292 -2.45 -21.24 -25.32
C HIS A 292 -2.74 -21.17 -26.83
N ALA A 293 -3.43 -20.12 -27.26
CA ALA A 293 -3.93 -20.00 -28.62
C ALA A 293 -4.73 -21.25 -29.07
N ASP A 294 -4.35 -21.88 -30.17
CA ASP A 294 -4.96 -23.08 -30.74
C ASP A 294 -4.39 -24.40 -30.17
N ARG A 295 -3.42 -24.33 -29.26
CA ARG A 295 -2.76 -25.49 -28.65
C ARG A 295 -3.27 -25.71 -27.23
N GLN A 296 -3.44 -26.99 -26.90
CA GLN A 296 -3.76 -27.43 -25.55
C GLN A 296 -2.91 -28.65 -25.19
N TRP A 297 -2.61 -28.81 -23.90
CA TRP A 297 -2.00 -30.02 -23.36
C TRP A 297 -2.86 -30.62 -22.27
N THR A 298 -2.95 -31.95 -22.28
CA THR A 298 -3.51 -32.69 -21.15
C THR A 298 -2.55 -32.69 -19.96
N TYR A 299 -3.04 -33.10 -18.78
CA TYR A 299 -2.19 -33.30 -17.61
C TYR A 299 -1.03 -34.27 -17.90
N ALA A 300 -1.28 -35.40 -18.57
CA ALA A 300 -0.24 -36.35 -18.93
C ALA A 300 0.79 -35.76 -19.91
N GLU A 301 0.33 -35.03 -20.92
CA GLU A 301 1.18 -34.39 -21.93
C GLU A 301 2.07 -33.28 -21.34
N LEU A 302 1.53 -32.49 -20.42
CA LEU A 302 2.29 -31.46 -19.70
C LEU A 302 3.33 -32.12 -18.77
N ASN A 303 2.93 -33.15 -18.03
CA ASN A 303 3.83 -33.85 -17.11
C ASN A 303 5.00 -34.50 -17.86
N ALA A 304 4.74 -35.19 -18.97
CA ALA A 304 5.76 -35.83 -19.79
C ALA A 304 6.81 -34.82 -20.30
N ARG A 305 6.37 -33.64 -20.74
CA ARG A 305 7.27 -32.56 -21.19
C ARG A 305 8.08 -31.98 -20.05
N ALA A 306 7.43 -31.66 -18.93
CA ALA A 306 8.12 -31.17 -17.74
C ALA A 306 9.15 -32.19 -17.22
N ASN A 307 8.84 -33.48 -17.27
CA ASN A 307 9.76 -34.56 -16.88
C ASN A 307 10.99 -34.60 -17.80
N ARG A 308 10.83 -34.54 -19.12
CA ARG A 308 11.97 -34.50 -20.06
C ARG A 308 12.88 -33.31 -19.80
N LEU A 309 12.31 -32.13 -19.59
CA LEU A 309 13.07 -30.93 -19.23
C LEU A 309 13.79 -31.09 -17.89
N ALA A 310 13.13 -31.66 -16.89
CA ALA A 310 13.73 -31.89 -15.57
C ALA A 310 14.90 -32.88 -15.65
N HIS A 311 14.77 -33.98 -16.39
CA HIS A 311 15.88 -34.91 -16.65
C HIS A 311 17.03 -34.22 -17.40
N ALA A 312 16.73 -33.38 -18.38
CA ALA A 312 17.74 -32.62 -19.10
C ALA A 312 18.50 -31.62 -18.21
N LEU A 313 17.83 -31.00 -17.24
CA LEU A 313 18.44 -30.11 -16.23
C LEU A 313 19.34 -30.91 -15.27
N VAL A 314 18.87 -32.06 -14.79
CA VAL A 314 19.66 -32.94 -13.90
C VAL A 314 20.88 -33.50 -14.63
N ALA A 315 20.76 -33.89 -15.90
CA ALA A 315 21.86 -34.37 -16.73
C ALA A 315 22.98 -33.32 -16.91
N ARG A 316 22.65 -32.04 -16.77
CA ARG A 316 23.57 -30.89 -16.79
C ARG A 316 24.12 -30.51 -15.41
N GLY A 317 23.86 -31.34 -14.40
CA GLY A 317 24.41 -31.17 -13.06
C GLY A 317 23.67 -30.14 -12.22
N LEU A 318 22.38 -29.88 -12.49
CA LEU A 318 21.57 -29.07 -11.59
C LEU A 318 21.58 -29.69 -10.18
N ALA A 319 22.13 -28.96 -9.21
CA ALA A 319 22.12 -29.36 -7.83
C ALA A 319 20.88 -28.85 -7.10
N ARG A 320 20.64 -29.40 -5.91
CA ARG A 320 19.55 -29.02 -5.01
C ARG A 320 19.63 -27.51 -4.71
N GLU A 321 18.50 -26.81 -4.86
CA GLU A 321 18.35 -25.34 -4.70
C GLU A 321 19.22 -24.49 -5.65
N SER A 322 19.89 -25.06 -6.64
CA SER A 322 20.57 -24.26 -7.67
C SER A 322 19.55 -23.47 -8.48
N VAL A 323 19.89 -22.23 -8.79
CA VAL A 323 19.02 -21.31 -9.53
C VAL A 323 19.00 -21.68 -11.01
N VAL A 324 17.80 -21.81 -11.57
CA VAL A 324 17.56 -21.95 -13.01
C VAL A 324 16.77 -20.75 -13.47
N ALA A 325 17.38 -19.94 -14.33
CA ALA A 325 16.67 -18.85 -14.97
C ALA A 325 15.83 -19.38 -16.12
N VAL A 326 14.60 -18.89 -16.25
CA VAL A 326 13.71 -19.19 -17.37
C VAL A 326 13.41 -17.90 -18.10
N VAL A 327 13.78 -17.86 -19.38
CA VAL A 327 13.68 -16.70 -20.26
C VAL A 327 12.87 -17.12 -21.48
N THR A 328 11.55 -16.98 -21.42
CA THR A 328 10.64 -17.45 -22.48
C THR A 328 9.48 -16.47 -22.65
N GLU A 329 8.84 -16.46 -23.82
CA GLU A 329 7.53 -15.85 -23.98
C GLU A 329 6.47 -16.57 -23.12
N ARG A 330 5.28 -15.97 -23.03
CA ARG A 330 4.12 -16.64 -22.44
C ARG A 330 3.58 -17.71 -23.39
N ASN A 331 3.88 -18.97 -23.08
CA ASN A 331 3.40 -20.12 -23.83
C ASN A 331 3.41 -21.39 -22.96
N LEU A 332 3.02 -22.53 -23.55
CA LEU A 332 2.95 -23.81 -22.84
C LEU A 332 4.33 -24.32 -22.41
N ASP A 333 5.40 -24.00 -23.15
CA ASP A 333 6.76 -24.42 -22.82
C ASP A 333 7.29 -23.68 -21.58
N TRP A 334 6.90 -22.42 -21.37
CA TRP A 334 7.12 -21.73 -20.10
C TRP A 334 6.51 -22.49 -18.91
N LEU A 335 5.25 -22.93 -19.02
CA LEU A 335 4.60 -23.72 -17.98
C LEU A 335 5.35 -25.02 -17.70
N ALA A 336 5.74 -25.76 -18.74
CA ALA A 336 6.50 -27.00 -18.58
C ALA A 336 7.87 -26.74 -17.94
N ALA A 337 8.56 -25.66 -18.31
CA ALA A 337 9.85 -25.28 -17.76
C ALA A 337 9.77 -24.97 -16.25
N VAL A 338 8.74 -24.22 -15.82
CA VAL A 338 8.54 -23.94 -14.39
C VAL A 338 8.36 -25.23 -13.58
N ILE A 339 7.48 -26.12 -14.05
CA ILE A 339 7.26 -27.42 -13.39
C ILE A 339 8.54 -28.26 -13.40
N ALA A 340 9.30 -28.24 -14.50
CA ALA A 340 10.56 -28.97 -14.62
C ALA A 340 11.61 -28.54 -13.60
N VAL A 341 11.76 -27.22 -13.37
CA VAL A 341 12.68 -26.69 -12.35
C VAL A 341 12.32 -27.21 -10.97
N PHE A 342 11.03 -27.19 -10.61
CA PHE A 342 10.58 -27.71 -9.31
C PHE A 342 10.78 -29.23 -9.18
N LYS A 343 10.48 -30.02 -10.23
CA LYS A 343 10.72 -31.46 -10.25
C LYS A 343 12.20 -31.83 -10.12
N ALA A 344 13.08 -31.00 -10.67
CA ALA A 344 14.52 -31.18 -10.58
C ALA A 344 15.10 -30.69 -9.24
N GLY A 345 14.29 -30.10 -8.35
CA GLY A 345 14.71 -29.58 -7.05
C GLY A 345 15.51 -28.26 -7.12
N GLY A 346 15.42 -27.55 -8.24
CA GLY A 346 16.03 -26.23 -8.43
C GLY A 346 15.13 -25.07 -8.00
N ALA A 347 15.70 -23.87 -7.97
CA ALA A 347 15.00 -22.63 -7.68
C ALA A 347 14.70 -21.85 -8.97
N TYR A 348 13.42 -21.55 -9.19
CA TYR A 348 12.94 -20.84 -10.38
C TYR A 348 13.25 -19.35 -10.35
N LEU A 349 13.90 -18.84 -11.40
CA LEU A 349 14.15 -17.41 -11.60
C LEU A 349 13.52 -16.94 -12.93
N PRO A 350 12.36 -16.28 -12.94
CA PRO A 350 11.81 -15.69 -14.14
C PRO A 350 12.59 -14.47 -14.59
N ILE A 351 12.82 -14.36 -15.89
CA ILE A 351 13.36 -13.16 -16.52
C ILE A 351 12.52 -12.86 -17.78
N GLU A 352 12.09 -11.61 -17.91
CA GLU A 352 11.38 -11.13 -19.10
C GLU A 352 12.32 -11.15 -20.31
N PRO A 353 11.99 -11.89 -21.39
CA PRO A 353 12.87 -11.99 -22.57
C PRO A 353 13.15 -10.64 -23.24
N HIS A 354 12.23 -9.68 -23.13
CA HIS A 354 12.39 -8.34 -23.71
C HIS A 354 13.20 -7.37 -22.84
N PHE A 355 13.67 -7.78 -21.65
CA PHE A 355 14.53 -6.90 -20.85
C PHE A 355 15.86 -6.60 -21.56
N PRO A 356 16.47 -5.43 -21.28
CA PRO A 356 17.77 -5.10 -21.84
C PRO A 356 18.83 -6.13 -21.45
N ALA A 357 19.76 -6.43 -22.36
CA ALA A 357 20.80 -7.44 -22.14
C ALA A 357 21.61 -7.19 -20.85
N ALA A 358 21.93 -5.94 -20.54
CA ALA A 358 22.64 -5.56 -19.32
C ALA A 358 21.84 -5.92 -18.05
N ARG A 359 20.51 -5.74 -18.08
CA ARG A 359 19.61 -6.10 -16.98
C ARG A 359 19.54 -7.61 -16.78
N ILE A 360 19.43 -8.37 -17.88
CA ILE A 360 19.45 -9.83 -17.84
C ILE A 360 20.78 -10.31 -17.24
N ALA A 361 21.91 -9.80 -17.74
CA ALA A 361 23.25 -10.19 -17.25
C ALA A 361 23.44 -9.86 -15.76
N ALA A 362 23.04 -8.66 -15.33
CA ALA A 362 23.11 -8.26 -13.92
C ALA A 362 22.27 -9.17 -13.01
N THR A 363 21.06 -9.54 -13.46
CA THR A 363 20.14 -10.42 -12.73
C THR A 363 20.73 -11.83 -12.60
N LEU A 364 21.19 -12.42 -13.71
CA LEU A 364 21.82 -13.75 -13.74
C LEU A 364 23.07 -13.81 -12.86
N SER A 365 23.93 -12.79 -12.96
CA SER A 365 25.15 -12.67 -12.16
C SER A 365 24.85 -12.58 -10.68
N ARG A 366 23.91 -11.70 -10.29
CA ARG A 366 23.51 -11.52 -8.89
C ARG A 366 22.84 -12.76 -8.30
N ALA A 367 22.15 -13.56 -9.09
CA ALA A 367 21.58 -14.83 -8.67
C ALA A 367 22.57 -16.01 -8.72
N ALA A 368 23.82 -15.78 -9.16
CA ALA A 368 24.82 -16.83 -9.41
C ALA A 368 24.27 -17.97 -10.30
N CYS A 369 23.49 -17.61 -11.32
CA CYS A 369 22.77 -18.54 -12.18
C CYS A 369 23.70 -19.23 -13.19
N THR A 370 23.75 -20.57 -13.17
CA THR A 370 24.60 -21.37 -14.07
C THR A 370 23.82 -22.01 -15.23
N LEU A 371 22.49 -22.10 -15.14
CA LEU A 371 21.64 -22.70 -16.17
C LEU A 371 20.50 -21.74 -16.53
N VAL A 372 20.34 -21.49 -17.83
CA VAL A 372 19.24 -20.71 -18.40
C VAL A 372 18.45 -21.57 -19.35
N LEU A 373 17.15 -21.73 -19.11
CA LEU A 373 16.22 -22.38 -20.00
C LEU A 373 15.50 -21.31 -20.84
N THR A 374 15.50 -21.46 -22.15
CA THR A 374 14.90 -20.50 -23.10
C THR A 374 14.36 -21.22 -24.32
N GLU A 375 13.56 -20.53 -25.12
CA GLU A 375 13.08 -21.01 -26.42
C GLU A 375 13.78 -20.31 -27.60
N PRO A 376 13.71 -20.87 -28.82
CA PRO A 376 14.18 -20.17 -30.02
C PRO A 376 13.39 -18.86 -30.25
N GLY A 377 14.08 -17.75 -30.52
CA GLY A 377 13.46 -16.45 -30.80
C GLY A 377 13.51 -15.45 -29.64
N SER A 378 13.39 -15.92 -28.39
CA SER A 378 13.61 -15.11 -27.18
C SER A 378 15.09 -14.86 -26.86
N THR A 379 15.99 -15.17 -27.80
CA THR A 379 17.43 -15.26 -27.50
C THR A 379 18.21 -13.99 -27.81
N THR A 380 17.75 -13.03 -28.61
CA THR A 380 18.66 -11.95 -29.09
C THR A 380 19.21 -11.04 -27.97
N THR A 381 18.36 -10.66 -27.01
CA THR A 381 18.75 -9.91 -25.80
C THR A 381 19.51 -10.80 -24.82
N LEU A 382 19.06 -12.05 -24.63
CA LEU A 382 19.71 -13.03 -23.77
C LEU A 382 21.12 -13.40 -24.25
N ASP A 383 21.33 -13.60 -25.55
CA ASP A 383 22.60 -13.98 -26.17
C ASP A 383 23.65 -12.90 -25.90
N ARG A 384 23.28 -11.63 -26.11
CA ARG A 384 24.12 -10.49 -25.75
C ARG A 384 24.41 -10.42 -24.24
N ALA A 385 23.48 -10.86 -23.40
CA ALA A 385 23.71 -10.92 -21.95
C ALA A 385 24.71 -12.03 -21.60
N LEU A 386 24.56 -13.21 -22.20
CA LEU A 386 25.40 -14.39 -21.99
C LEU A 386 26.82 -14.22 -22.52
N ASP A 387 27.05 -13.36 -23.53
CA ASP A 387 28.41 -12.99 -23.97
C ASP A 387 29.29 -12.47 -22.81
N SER A 388 28.67 -11.87 -21.80
CA SER A 388 29.34 -11.39 -20.58
C SER A 388 29.43 -12.41 -19.44
N LEU A 389 28.85 -13.60 -19.61
CA LEU A 389 28.69 -14.64 -18.58
C LEU A 389 29.14 -16.03 -19.09
N PRO A 390 30.46 -16.26 -19.30
CA PRO A 390 30.98 -17.49 -19.93
C PRO A 390 30.77 -18.78 -19.12
N GLY A 391 30.25 -18.69 -17.89
CA GLY A 391 29.93 -19.83 -17.02
C GLY A 391 28.43 -20.20 -16.96
N THR A 392 27.58 -19.49 -17.70
CA THR A 392 26.14 -19.74 -17.71
C THR A 392 25.77 -20.51 -18.99
N GLU A 393 25.33 -21.76 -18.83
CA GLU A 393 24.89 -22.60 -19.94
C GLU A 393 23.44 -22.27 -20.33
N ARG A 394 23.22 -22.12 -21.63
CA ARG A 394 21.88 -21.95 -22.22
C ARG A 394 21.36 -23.29 -22.73
N LEU A 395 20.18 -23.68 -22.26
CA LEU A 395 19.42 -24.84 -22.72
C LEU A 395 18.18 -24.38 -23.50
N LEU A 396 18.09 -24.77 -24.77
CA LEU A 396 16.88 -24.56 -25.58
C LEU A 396 15.86 -25.65 -25.26
N VAL A 397 14.59 -25.27 -25.04
CA VAL A 397 13.50 -26.23 -24.75
C VAL A 397 13.41 -27.32 -25.82
N ASP A 398 13.44 -26.94 -27.11
CA ASP A 398 13.41 -27.88 -28.23
C ASP A 398 14.59 -28.84 -28.25
N THR A 399 15.77 -28.38 -27.85
CA THR A 399 16.96 -29.24 -27.74
C THR A 399 16.78 -30.25 -26.63
N ALA A 400 16.28 -29.81 -25.46
CA ALA A 400 16.00 -30.70 -24.34
C ALA A 400 14.92 -31.75 -24.67
N TYR A 401 13.93 -31.42 -25.50
CA TYR A 401 12.93 -32.39 -25.97
C TYR A 401 13.47 -33.39 -27.00
N ALA A 402 14.48 -32.99 -27.78
CA ALA A 402 15.12 -33.84 -28.78
C ALA A 402 16.18 -34.78 -28.18
N GLU A 403 16.73 -34.42 -27.02
CA GLU A 403 17.51 -35.33 -26.18
C GLU A 403 16.55 -36.40 -25.64
N ASP A 404 16.80 -37.67 -25.95
CA ASP A 404 15.95 -38.83 -25.64
C ASP A 404 15.91 -39.15 -24.12
N HIS A 405 15.53 -38.16 -23.31
CA HIS A 405 15.38 -38.27 -21.86
C HIS A 405 14.06 -38.95 -21.51
N PRO A 406 14.00 -39.67 -20.37
CA PRO A 406 12.76 -40.25 -19.88
C PRO A 406 11.68 -39.19 -19.64
N ASP A 407 10.41 -39.59 -19.74
CA ASP A 407 9.25 -38.76 -19.44
C ASP A 407 8.51 -39.17 -18.15
N GLY A 408 9.09 -40.08 -17.36
CA GLY A 408 8.61 -40.44 -16.03
C GLY A 408 9.06 -39.47 -14.94
N ASP A 409 8.28 -39.39 -13.87
CA ASP A 409 8.54 -38.50 -12.72
C ASP A 409 9.91 -38.82 -12.08
N LEU A 410 10.66 -37.77 -11.73
CA LEU A 410 12.04 -37.90 -11.23
C LEU A 410 12.09 -38.48 -9.81
N GLY A 411 11.10 -38.16 -8.97
CA GLY A 411 11.06 -38.58 -7.57
C GLY A 411 12.18 -37.97 -6.71
N ILE A 412 12.72 -36.80 -7.09
CA ILE A 412 13.70 -36.07 -6.27
C ILE A 412 12.99 -35.48 -5.05
N PRO A 413 13.41 -35.81 -3.81
CA PRO A 413 12.75 -35.27 -2.61
C PRO A 413 12.98 -33.77 -2.45
N VAL A 414 11.89 -33.01 -2.30
CA VAL A 414 11.93 -31.56 -2.06
C VAL A 414 11.26 -31.20 -0.72
N THR A 415 11.98 -30.51 0.16
CA THR A 415 11.52 -30.16 1.50
C THR A 415 10.80 -28.80 1.51
N PRO A 416 9.91 -28.53 2.50
CA PRO A 416 9.13 -27.28 2.51
C PRO A 416 9.97 -26.01 2.61
N ASP A 417 11.10 -26.09 3.30
CA ASP A 417 12.02 -24.98 3.57
C ASP A 417 12.99 -24.69 2.41
N GLN A 418 13.00 -25.53 1.36
CA GLN A 418 13.80 -25.24 0.17
C GLN A 418 13.28 -24.06 -0.62
N LEU A 419 14.21 -23.37 -1.27
CA LEU A 419 13.96 -22.28 -2.18
C LEU A 419 13.14 -22.78 -3.38
N ALA A 420 11.95 -22.25 -3.55
CA ALA A 420 11.11 -22.50 -4.71
C ALA A 420 11.48 -21.52 -5.82
N TYR A 421 11.50 -20.23 -5.53
CA TYR A 421 11.71 -19.21 -6.55
C TYR A 421 12.39 -17.95 -6.03
N ILE A 422 12.90 -17.16 -6.97
CA ILE A 422 13.48 -15.85 -6.75
C ILE A 422 12.83 -14.86 -7.72
N TYR A 423 12.11 -13.88 -7.19
CA TYR A 423 11.62 -12.75 -7.99
C TYR A 423 12.46 -11.51 -7.68
N PHE A 424 12.95 -10.86 -8.73
CA PHE A 424 13.64 -9.59 -8.60
C PHE A 424 12.67 -8.43 -8.58
N THR A 425 12.76 -7.61 -7.54
CA THR A 425 12.11 -6.30 -7.46
C THR A 425 13.15 -5.20 -7.59
N SER A 426 12.71 -3.98 -7.88
CA SER A 426 13.59 -2.82 -7.71
C SER A 426 14.06 -2.73 -6.24
N GLY A 427 15.31 -2.27 -6.01
CA GLY A 427 15.89 -2.10 -4.67
C GLY A 427 16.16 -0.64 -4.30
N SER A 428 16.11 -0.31 -3.01
CA SER A 428 16.23 1.06 -2.49
C SER A 428 17.62 1.68 -2.68
N THR A 429 18.65 0.86 -2.88
CA THR A 429 20.02 1.27 -3.23
C THR A 429 20.18 1.58 -4.72
N GLY A 430 19.14 1.33 -5.52
CA GLY A 430 19.14 1.49 -6.97
C GLY A 430 19.63 0.27 -7.75
N GLU A 431 19.91 -0.85 -7.08
CA GLU A 431 20.21 -2.14 -7.71
C GLU A 431 19.07 -3.13 -7.41
N PRO A 432 18.72 -4.04 -8.35
CA PRO A 432 17.64 -5.00 -8.16
C PRO A 432 17.90 -5.96 -7.00
N LYS A 433 16.86 -6.28 -6.24
CA LYS A 433 16.92 -7.24 -5.11
C LYS A 433 16.09 -8.48 -5.42
N GLY A 434 16.70 -9.66 -5.34
CA GLY A 434 16.02 -10.93 -5.59
C GLY A 434 15.47 -11.50 -4.29
N ALA A 435 14.15 -11.48 -4.09
CA ALA A 435 13.50 -12.03 -2.90
C ALA A 435 13.42 -13.56 -2.99
N MET A 436 13.97 -14.26 -1.99
CA MET A 436 14.05 -15.72 -1.94
C MET A 436 12.83 -16.31 -1.22
N CYS A 437 11.96 -17.04 -1.93
CA CYS A 437 10.76 -17.64 -1.36
C CYS A 437 10.81 -19.16 -1.31
N GLU A 438 10.40 -19.73 -0.19
CA GLU A 438 10.47 -21.16 0.09
C GLU A 438 9.19 -21.89 -0.39
N HIS A 439 9.29 -23.19 -0.66
CA HIS A 439 8.15 -24.00 -1.12
C HIS A 439 6.95 -23.95 -0.16
N ALA A 440 7.17 -23.90 1.14
CA ALA A 440 6.11 -23.80 2.15
C ALA A 440 5.28 -22.51 1.97
N GLY A 441 5.93 -21.37 1.79
CA GLY A 441 5.27 -20.08 1.55
C GLY A 441 4.48 -20.09 0.24
N MET A 442 5.10 -20.61 -0.83
CA MET A 442 4.44 -20.77 -2.13
C MET A 442 3.19 -21.64 -2.03
N VAL A 443 3.29 -22.85 -1.46
CA VAL A 443 2.15 -23.78 -1.36
C VAL A 443 1.05 -23.20 -0.48
N ASN A 444 1.40 -22.53 0.61
CA ASN A 444 0.43 -21.83 1.45
C ASN A 444 -0.36 -20.78 0.66
N HIS A 445 0.33 -19.95 -0.12
CA HIS A 445 -0.30 -18.93 -0.95
C HIS A 445 -1.20 -19.54 -2.04
N LEU A 446 -0.73 -20.60 -2.72
CA LEU A 446 -1.54 -21.32 -3.72
C LEU A 446 -2.85 -21.84 -3.12
N TYR A 447 -2.81 -22.44 -1.92
CA TYR A 447 -4.02 -22.88 -1.24
C TYR A 447 -4.92 -21.74 -0.80
N ALA A 448 -4.36 -20.62 -0.31
CA ALA A 448 -5.15 -19.43 0.00
C ALA A 448 -5.95 -18.94 -1.22
N LYS A 449 -5.33 -18.91 -2.41
CA LYS A 449 -6.02 -18.59 -3.67
C LYS A 449 -7.10 -19.61 -4.02
N ILE A 450 -6.79 -20.90 -3.92
CA ILE A 450 -7.75 -21.98 -4.21
C ILE A 450 -8.99 -21.85 -3.33
N ASP A 451 -8.80 -21.63 -2.03
CA ASP A 451 -9.89 -21.57 -1.07
C ASP A 451 -10.76 -20.32 -1.27
N ASP A 452 -10.15 -19.14 -1.29
CA ASP A 452 -10.90 -17.87 -1.31
C ASP A 452 -11.57 -17.63 -2.67
N LEU A 453 -10.95 -18.07 -3.77
CA LEU A 453 -11.49 -17.98 -5.12
C LEU A 453 -12.27 -19.23 -5.55
N HIS A 454 -12.37 -20.24 -4.68
CA HIS A 454 -13.08 -21.50 -4.93
C HIS A 454 -12.67 -22.15 -6.26
N VAL A 455 -11.36 -22.23 -6.51
CA VAL A 455 -10.79 -22.89 -7.69
C VAL A 455 -10.92 -24.41 -7.51
N GLY A 456 -11.22 -25.12 -8.60
CA GLY A 456 -11.54 -26.55 -8.55
C GLY A 456 -11.58 -27.17 -9.94
N GLU A 457 -12.04 -28.41 -10.00
CA GLU A 457 -12.22 -29.12 -11.27
C GLU A 457 -13.22 -28.37 -12.18
N GLY A 458 -12.90 -28.30 -13.48
CA GLY A 458 -13.69 -27.55 -14.47
C GLY A 458 -13.53 -26.03 -14.41
N HIS A 459 -12.83 -25.48 -13.42
CA HIS A 459 -12.54 -24.05 -13.37
C HIS A 459 -11.30 -23.69 -14.19
N VAL A 460 -11.32 -22.45 -14.69
CA VAL A 460 -10.29 -21.89 -15.56
C VAL A 460 -9.69 -20.66 -14.92
N VAL A 461 -8.37 -20.66 -14.74
CA VAL A 461 -7.58 -19.50 -14.29
C VAL A 461 -6.89 -18.88 -15.50
N ALA A 462 -7.09 -17.59 -15.72
CA ALA A 462 -6.36 -16.86 -16.76
C ALA A 462 -4.97 -16.43 -16.26
N GLN A 463 -3.94 -16.78 -17.02
CA GLN A 463 -2.58 -16.29 -16.83
C GLN A 463 -2.39 -15.05 -17.70
N THR A 464 -2.28 -13.90 -17.05
CA THR A 464 -2.22 -12.57 -17.66
C THR A 464 -1.02 -11.76 -17.20
N ALA A 465 -0.50 -12.05 -16.00
CA ALA A 465 0.58 -11.30 -15.41
C ALA A 465 1.92 -11.52 -16.14
N PRO A 466 2.80 -10.51 -16.19
CA PRO A 466 4.16 -10.66 -16.72
C PRO A 466 4.94 -11.74 -15.96
N GLN A 467 5.76 -12.53 -16.66
CA GLN A 467 6.51 -13.66 -16.10
C GLN A 467 7.43 -13.24 -14.95
N CYS A 468 7.96 -12.00 -15.01
CA CYS A 468 8.85 -11.43 -14.00
C CYS A 468 8.13 -10.89 -12.75
N PHE A 469 6.83 -11.15 -12.60
CA PHE A 469 6.06 -10.78 -11.41
C PHE A 469 5.50 -12.02 -10.71
N ASP A 470 5.53 -12.04 -9.39
CA ASP A 470 5.13 -13.18 -8.55
C ASP A 470 3.68 -13.63 -8.77
N ILE A 471 2.77 -12.67 -9.06
CA ILE A 471 1.39 -12.94 -9.50
C ILE A 471 1.34 -14.00 -10.61
N SER A 472 2.30 -13.97 -11.53
CA SER A 472 2.31 -14.87 -12.68
C SER A 472 2.41 -16.33 -12.27
N LEU A 473 3.10 -16.64 -11.16
CA LEU A 473 3.33 -18.00 -10.72
C LEU A 473 2.04 -18.67 -10.27
N TRP A 474 1.26 -18.01 -9.40
CA TRP A 474 0.02 -18.61 -8.93
C TRP A 474 -0.99 -18.74 -10.07
N GLN A 475 -1.11 -17.74 -10.94
CA GLN A 475 -1.99 -17.82 -12.11
C GLN A 475 -1.61 -18.99 -13.02
N LEU A 476 -0.31 -19.29 -13.13
CA LEU A 476 0.23 -20.33 -13.99
C LEU A 476 -0.09 -21.74 -13.46
N VAL A 477 0.02 -21.96 -12.13
CA VAL A 477 0.08 -23.33 -11.57
C VAL A 477 -1.04 -23.69 -10.59
N CYS A 478 -1.77 -22.71 -10.05
CA CYS A 478 -2.80 -22.92 -9.02
C CYS A 478 -3.89 -23.93 -9.44
N ALA A 479 -4.46 -23.74 -10.64
CA ALA A 479 -5.54 -24.59 -11.14
C ALA A 479 -5.12 -26.07 -11.26
N LEU A 480 -3.84 -26.30 -11.57
CA LEU A 480 -3.27 -27.64 -11.78
C LEU A 480 -3.29 -28.50 -10.50
N LEU A 481 -3.32 -27.88 -9.32
CA LEU A 481 -3.34 -28.59 -8.04
C LEU A 481 -4.73 -29.17 -7.69
N VAL A 482 -5.77 -28.71 -8.37
CA VAL A 482 -7.17 -29.01 -8.05
C VAL A 482 -7.98 -29.53 -9.24
N GLY A 483 -7.32 -29.88 -10.35
CA GLY A 483 -7.98 -30.43 -11.53
C GLY A 483 -8.60 -29.37 -12.45
N GLY A 484 -8.31 -28.09 -12.23
CA GLY A 484 -8.68 -27.01 -13.12
C GLY A 484 -7.76 -26.92 -14.34
N ARG A 485 -7.96 -25.89 -15.18
CA ARG A 485 -7.08 -25.59 -16.32
C ARG A 485 -6.56 -24.16 -16.28
N THR A 486 -5.36 -23.96 -16.82
CA THR A 486 -4.76 -22.63 -16.99
C THR A 486 -4.91 -22.17 -18.44
N LEU A 487 -5.48 -20.98 -18.67
CA LEU A 487 -5.50 -20.32 -19.98
C LEU A 487 -4.40 -19.27 -20.02
N LEU A 488 -3.37 -19.49 -20.84
CA LEU A 488 -2.29 -18.53 -21.03
C LEU A 488 -2.72 -17.50 -22.09
N VAL A 489 -2.73 -16.22 -21.70
CA VAL A 489 -3.15 -15.13 -22.58
C VAL A 489 -1.93 -14.33 -23.01
N ALA A 490 -1.75 -14.21 -24.33
CA ALA A 490 -0.65 -13.47 -24.92
C ALA A 490 -0.72 -11.96 -24.64
N GLN A 491 0.43 -11.30 -24.61
CA GLN A 491 0.52 -9.88 -24.23
C GLN A 491 -0.18 -8.94 -25.20
N ASP A 492 -0.10 -9.21 -26.51
CA ASP A 492 -0.80 -8.44 -27.55
C ASP A 492 -2.33 -8.53 -27.40
N VAL A 493 -2.84 -9.69 -26.98
CA VAL A 493 -4.26 -9.90 -26.66
C VAL A 493 -4.68 -9.07 -25.47
N ILE A 494 -3.90 -9.06 -24.38
CA ILE A 494 -4.20 -8.26 -23.19
C ILE A 494 -4.23 -6.76 -23.51
N LEU A 495 -3.35 -6.27 -24.39
CA LEU A 495 -3.34 -4.87 -24.79
C LEU A 495 -4.51 -4.50 -25.72
N ASP A 496 -5.26 -5.48 -26.24
CA ASP A 496 -6.47 -5.32 -27.04
C ASP A 496 -7.71 -5.76 -26.25
N VAL A 497 -8.28 -4.86 -25.45
CA VAL A 497 -9.35 -5.16 -24.47
C VAL A 497 -10.55 -5.91 -25.07
N PRO A 498 -11.10 -5.57 -26.25
CA PRO A 498 -12.14 -6.39 -26.90
C PRO A 498 -11.70 -7.84 -27.15
N ARG A 499 -10.54 -8.04 -27.77
CA ARG A 499 -9.99 -9.37 -28.06
C ARG A 499 -9.69 -10.13 -26.76
N PHE A 500 -9.26 -9.42 -25.72
CA PHE A 500 -9.08 -9.96 -24.38
C PHE A 500 -10.40 -10.48 -23.82
N LEU A 501 -11.47 -9.69 -23.85
CA LEU A 501 -12.80 -10.09 -23.39
C LEU A 501 -13.38 -11.27 -24.19
N ASP A 502 -13.14 -11.32 -25.50
CA ASP A 502 -13.48 -12.49 -26.34
C ASP A 502 -12.71 -13.73 -25.87
N THR A 503 -11.39 -13.60 -25.68
CA THR A 503 -10.53 -14.69 -25.20
C THR A 503 -10.96 -15.20 -23.82
N LEU A 504 -11.39 -14.33 -22.92
CA LEU A 504 -11.92 -14.73 -21.61
C LEU A 504 -13.24 -15.50 -21.73
N THR A 505 -14.11 -15.08 -22.65
CA THR A 505 -15.42 -15.71 -22.88
C THR A 505 -15.24 -17.08 -23.54
N ASP A 506 -14.49 -17.15 -24.63
CA ASP A 506 -14.24 -18.37 -25.39
C ASP A 506 -13.43 -19.40 -24.58
N GLY A 507 -12.57 -18.91 -23.68
CA GLY A 507 -11.81 -19.73 -22.74
C GLY A 507 -12.58 -20.16 -21.50
N GLU A 508 -13.85 -19.75 -21.34
CA GLU A 508 -14.71 -20.00 -20.16
C GLU A 508 -14.00 -19.62 -18.86
N VAL A 509 -13.33 -18.46 -18.84
CA VAL A 509 -12.50 -18.04 -17.71
C VAL A 509 -13.35 -17.81 -16.47
N THR A 510 -13.02 -18.53 -15.39
CA THR A 510 -13.74 -18.43 -14.11
C THR A 510 -13.07 -17.51 -13.10
N VAL A 511 -11.75 -17.36 -13.20
CA VAL A 511 -10.94 -16.53 -12.29
C VAL A 511 -9.95 -15.71 -13.10
N LEU A 512 -10.00 -14.40 -12.89
CA LEU A 512 -9.07 -13.43 -13.47
C LEU A 512 -8.40 -12.64 -12.34
N GLN A 513 -7.09 -12.38 -12.45
CA GLN A 513 -6.46 -11.32 -11.66
C GLN A 513 -5.70 -10.35 -12.56
N VAL A 514 -5.88 -9.07 -12.29
CA VAL A 514 -5.25 -7.95 -13.01
C VAL A 514 -4.93 -6.82 -12.04
N VAL A 515 -4.19 -5.80 -12.47
CA VAL A 515 -4.00 -4.59 -11.66
C VAL A 515 -5.21 -3.66 -11.76
N PRO A 516 -5.54 -2.86 -10.72
CA PRO A 516 -6.65 -1.90 -10.75
C PRO A 516 -6.67 -0.99 -11.99
N SER A 517 -5.52 -0.46 -12.40
CA SER A 517 -5.42 0.42 -13.58
C SER A 517 -5.82 -0.28 -14.90
N TYR A 518 -5.57 -1.59 -15.03
CA TYR A 518 -6.00 -2.37 -16.19
C TYR A 518 -7.47 -2.75 -16.08
N LEU A 519 -7.97 -3.10 -14.88
CA LEU A 519 -9.40 -3.31 -14.64
C LEU A 519 -10.23 -2.10 -15.06
N GLU A 520 -9.75 -0.89 -14.81
CA GLU A 520 -10.41 0.34 -15.26
C GLU A 520 -10.52 0.44 -16.80
N ALA A 521 -9.50 0.00 -17.54
CA ALA A 521 -9.56 -0.04 -19.00
C ALA A 521 -10.60 -1.07 -19.47
N VAL A 522 -10.61 -2.26 -18.87
CA VAL A 522 -11.62 -3.30 -19.12
C VAL A 522 -13.03 -2.79 -18.83
N LEU A 523 -13.22 -2.13 -17.68
CA LEU A 523 -14.51 -1.61 -17.26
C LEU A 523 -15.01 -0.49 -18.19
N THR A 524 -14.12 0.38 -18.65
CA THR A 524 -14.47 1.43 -19.61
C THR A 524 -14.99 0.83 -20.93
N GLU A 525 -14.37 -0.25 -21.41
CA GLU A 525 -14.87 -0.96 -22.59
C GLU A 525 -16.25 -1.60 -22.32
N LEU A 526 -16.43 -2.26 -21.17
CA LEU A 526 -17.71 -2.87 -20.79
C LEU A 526 -18.84 -1.85 -20.59
N GLU A 527 -18.54 -0.64 -20.13
CA GLU A 527 -19.52 0.46 -20.02
C GLU A 527 -19.96 0.96 -21.41
N GLN A 528 -19.04 1.02 -22.37
CA GLN A 528 -19.34 1.45 -23.75
C GLN A 528 -20.04 0.36 -24.56
N ARG A 529 -19.63 -0.89 -24.37
CA ARG A 529 -20.13 -2.06 -25.08
C ARG A 529 -20.47 -3.18 -24.08
N PRO A 530 -21.62 -3.08 -23.40
CA PRO A 530 -22.02 -4.05 -22.39
C PRO A 530 -22.12 -5.46 -22.96
N ARG A 531 -21.48 -6.41 -22.28
CA ARG A 531 -21.56 -7.84 -22.56
C ARG A 531 -21.49 -8.66 -21.28
N PRO A 532 -22.17 -9.82 -21.21
CA PRO A 532 -22.02 -10.73 -20.09
C PRO A 532 -20.65 -11.41 -20.12
N LEU A 533 -20.15 -11.79 -18.94
CA LEU A 533 -18.99 -12.66 -18.75
C LEU A 533 -19.47 -13.90 -17.97
N PRO A 534 -20.15 -14.84 -18.64
CA PRO A 534 -21.05 -15.81 -17.99
C PRO A 534 -20.33 -16.76 -17.02
N ASP A 535 -19.10 -17.16 -17.32
CA ASP A 535 -18.32 -18.10 -16.51
C ASP A 535 -17.47 -17.41 -15.44
N LEU A 536 -17.24 -16.10 -15.57
CA LEU A 536 -16.34 -15.36 -14.70
C LEU A 536 -16.97 -15.15 -13.32
N ARG A 537 -16.36 -15.76 -12.30
CA ARG A 537 -16.86 -15.76 -10.92
C ARG A 537 -16.13 -14.75 -10.02
N PHE A 538 -14.82 -14.62 -10.25
CA PHE A 538 -13.94 -13.77 -9.46
C PHE A 538 -13.04 -12.94 -10.36
N VAL A 539 -13.00 -11.63 -10.07
CA VAL A 539 -11.92 -10.74 -10.50
C VAL A 539 -11.15 -10.33 -9.27
N SER A 540 -9.87 -10.71 -9.20
CA SER A 540 -8.97 -10.22 -8.17
C SER A 540 -8.15 -9.05 -8.71
N VAL A 541 -7.86 -8.09 -7.84
CA VAL A 541 -6.92 -7.01 -8.09
C VAL A 541 -5.85 -6.96 -7.01
N THR A 542 -4.61 -6.71 -7.42
CA THR A 542 -3.46 -6.53 -6.51
C THR A 542 -2.41 -5.65 -7.21
N GLY A 543 -1.29 -5.38 -6.54
CA GLY A 543 -0.19 -4.59 -7.09
C GLY A 543 -0.42 -3.07 -7.12
N GLU A 544 -1.65 -2.58 -6.93
CA GLU A 544 -1.96 -1.16 -6.74
C GLU A 544 -3.10 -1.01 -5.72
N ALA A 545 -3.25 0.18 -5.13
CA ALA A 545 -4.40 0.45 -4.26
C ALA A 545 -5.69 0.47 -5.10
N LEU A 546 -6.67 -0.37 -4.75
CA LEU A 546 -8.01 -0.31 -5.31
C LEU A 546 -8.72 0.98 -4.84
N LYS A 547 -9.43 1.62 -5.76
CA LYS A 547 -10.24 2.82 -5.48
C LYS A 547 -11.69 2.45 -5.28
N LYS A 548 -12.37 3.18 -4.39
CA LYS A 548 -13.80 2.98 -4.08
C LYS A 548 -14.66 3.13 -5.34
N GLU A 549 -14.39 4.17 -6.11
CA GLU A 549 -15.13 4.52 -7.31
C GLU A 549 -15.00 3.42 -8.39
N LEU A 550 -13.83 2.78 -8.48
CA LEU A 550 -13.62 1.67 -9.40
C LEU A 550 -14.43 0.42 -8.99
N ALA A 551 -14.48 0.11 -7.69
CA ALA A 551 -15.29 -0.99 -7.17
C ALA A 551 -16.80 -0.73 -7.37
N GLU A 552 -17.27 0.49 -7.10
CA GLU A 552 -18.66 0.90 -7.34
C GLU A 552 -19.08 0.73 -8.79
N ARG A 553 -18.26 1.24 -9.73
CA ARG A 553 -18.50 1.06 -11.17
C ARG A 553 -18.47 -0.41 -11.57
N TRP A 554 -17.54 -1.20 -11.04
CA TRP A 554 -17.47 -2.64 -11.32
C TRP A 554 -18.79 -3.35 -10.98
N PHE A 555 -19.29 -3.16 -9.75
CA PHE A 555 -20.55 -3.79 -9.33
C PHE A 555 -21.79 -3.21 -10.03
N ALA A 556 -21.72 -1.99 -10.57
CA ALA A 556 -22.79 -1.45 -11.42
C ALA A 556 -22.88 -2.17 -12.78
N VAL A 557 -21.74 -2.59 -13.35
CA VAL A 557 -21.67 -3.24 -14.67
C VAL A 557 -21.73 -4.76 -14.58
N GLN A 558 -21.06 -5.36 -13.58
CA GLN A 558 -20.94 -6.81 -13.38
C GLN A 558 -21.32 -7.22 -11.94
N PRO A 559 -22.57 -7.00 -11.50
CA PRO A 559 -22.99 -7.26 -10.11
C PRO A 559 -22.89 -8.74 -9.67
N GLY A 560 -22.90 -9.67 -10.62
CA GLY A 560 -22.79 -11.11 -10.35
C GLY A 560 -21.36 -11.61 -10.11
N ILE A 561 -20.34 -10.78 -10.35
CA ILE A 561 -18.94 -11.18 -10.33
C ILE A 561 -18.26 -10.58 -9.11
N LYS A 562 -17.72 -11.43 -8.23
CA LYS A 562 -17.05 -10.99 -7.00
C LYS A 562 -15.74 -10.27 -7.33
N LEU A 563 -15.49 -9.18 -6.63
CA LEU A 563 -14.24 -8.42 -6.71
C LEU A 563 -13.38 -8.75 -5.48
N VAL A 564 -12.12 -9.10 -5.67
CA VAL A 564 -11.20 -9.44 -4.58
C VAL A 564 -10.07 -8.43 -4.53
N ASN A 565 -10.01 -7.61 -3.48
CA ASN A 565 -8.85 -6.76 -3.23
C ASN A 565 -7.80 -7.60 -2.50
N ALA A 566 -6.74 -7.96 -3.20
CA ALA A 566 -5.65 -8.76 -2.67
C ALA A 566 -4.42 -7.88 -2.39
N TYR A 567 -3.65 -8.28 -1.39
CA TYR A 567 -2.49 -7.53 -0.96
C TYR A 567 -1.40 -8.46 -0.43
N GLY A 568 -0.17 -8.19 -0.83
CA GLY A 568 1.03 -8.74 -0.25
C GLY A 568 2.28 -8.17 -0.91
N LEU A 569 3.42 -8.77 -0.59
CA LEU A 569 4.72 -8.39 -1.12
C LEU A 569 5.46 -9.63 -1.61
N THR A 570 6.38 -9.43 -2.55
CA THR A 570 7.23 -10.51 -3.07
C THR A 570 8.02 -11.20 -1.97
N GLU A 571 8.49 -10.45 -0.96
CA GLU A 571 9.20 -10.98 0.19
C GLU A 571 8.34 -11.83 1.14
N THR A 572 7.02 -11.80 0.96
CA THR A 572 6.03 -12.54 1.75
C THR A 572 5.29 -13.58 0.89
N SER A 573 5.94 -14.13 -0.13
CA SER A 573 5.35 -15.16 -1.01
C SER A 573 4.01 -14.73 -1.63
N ASP A 574 3.98 -13.55 -2.26
CA ASP A 574 2.81 -12.94 -2.91
C ASP A 574 1.75 -12.47 -1.88
N ASP A 575 0.45 -12.62 -2.16
CA ASP A 575 -0.63 -12.06 -1.34
C ASP A 575 -0.69 -12.68 0.07
N THR A 576 -0.72 -11.80 1.07
CA THR A 576 -0.87 -12.08 2.52
C THR A 576 -2.28 -11.83 3.03
N ASN A 577 -3.08 -11.05 2.31
CA ASN A 577 -4.45 -10.68 2.68
C ASN A 577 -5.38 -10.71 1.48
N HIS A 578 -6.64 -11.09 1.71
CA HIS A 578 -7.71 -11.01 0.74
C HIS A 578 -8.96 -10.35 1.34
N GLU A 579 -9.54 -9.42 0.59
CA GLU A 579 -10.88 -8.88 0.81
C GLU A 579 -11.79 -9.28 -0.34
N VAL A 580 -12.60 -10.31 -0.13
CA VAL A 580 -13.59 -10.80 -1.10
C VAL A 580 -14.88 -9.99 -0.96
N MET A 581 -15.26 -9.28 -2.02
CA MET A 581 -16.42 -8.41 -2.06
C MET A 581 -17.47 -8.96 -3.02
N ASP A 582 -18.72 -8.99 -2.58
CA ASP A 582 -19.92 -9.32 -3.36
C ASP A 582 -20.75 -8.08 -3.73
N ARG A 583 -20.36 -6.91 -3.21
CA ARG A 583 -20.95 -5.61 -3.48
C ARG A 583 -19.93 -4.51 -3.26
N ALA A 584 -20.23 -3.31 -3.76
CA ALA A 584 -19.40 -2.14 -3.53
C ALA A 584 -19.26 -1.87 -2.02
N PRO A 585 -18.03 -1.75 -1.49
CA PRO A 585 -17.81 -1.51 -0.07
C PRO A 585 -17.89 -0.01 0.24
N ASP A 586 -18.24 0.33 1.49
CA ASP A 586 -18.22 1.72 1.96
C ASP A 586 -16.79 2.28 2.04
N ARG A 587 -15.82 1.39 2.29
CA ARG A 587 -14.38 1.67 2.41
C ARG A 587 -13.58 0.52 1.80
N ILE A 588 -12.54 0.84 1.03
CA ILE A 588 -11.58 -0.17 0.54
C ILE A 588 -10.66 -0.59 1.68
N LEU A 589 -10.67 -1.89 2.01
CA LEU A 589 -9.79 -2.52 2.99
C LEU A 589 -8.95 -3.60 2.30
N LEU A 590 -7.83 -3.97 2.91
CA LEU A 590 -6.98 -5.07 2.43
C LEU A 590 -7.49 -6.44 2.89
N GLY A 591 -8.50 -6.47 3.76
CA GLY A 591 -9.12 -7.70 4.25
C GLY A 591 -8.36 -8.33 5.41
N ARG A 592 -8.60 -9.62 5.64
CA ARG A 592 -7.96 -10.41 6.71
C ARG A 592 -6.73 -11.13 6.17
N ALA A 593 -5.82 -11.48 7.07
CA ALA A 593 -4.67 -12.31 6.71
C ALA A 593 -5.15 -13.69 6.23
N VAL A 594 -4.53 -14.19 5.16
CA VAL A 594 -4.79 -15.53 4.64
C VAL A 594 -4.26 -16.60 5.59
N ASN A 595 -4.65 -17.86 5.40
CA ASN A 595 -4.28 -18.97 6.27
C ASN A 595 -2.76 -19.01 6.56
N ASN A 596 -2.39 -19.30 7.80
CA ASN A 596 -1.01 -19.43 8.30
C ASN A 596 -0.14 -18.15 8.23
N VAL A 597 -0.70 -17.02 7.80
CA VAL A 597 -0.01 -15.73 7.74
C VAL A 597 -0.32 -14.90 8.98
N ARG A 598 0.67 -14.16 9.46
CA ARG A 598 0.52 -13.23 10.57
C ARG A 598 0.89 -11.84 10.11
N VAL A 599 0.09 -10.89 10.53
CA VAL A 599 0.28 -9.47 10.23
C VAL A 599 0.26 -8.73 11.56
N TYR A 600 1.24 -7.86 11.76
CA TYR A 600 1.29 -6.95 12.90
C TYR A 600 1.27 -5.51 12.36
N VAL A 601 0.67 -4.60 13.12
CA VAL A 601 0.81 -3.16 12.92
C VAL A 601 1.62 -2.65 14.10
N VAL A 602 2.85 -2.24 13.87
CA VAL A 602 3.85 -2.01 14.93
C VAL A 602 4.43 -0.61 14.91
N ASP A 603 4.97 -0.21 16.06
CA ASP A 603 5.78 0.99 16.21
C ASP A 603 7.24 0.75 15.79
N GLU A 604 8.08 1.76 16.02
CA GLU A 604 9.53 1.73 15.78
C GLU A 604 10.31 0.70 16.63
N HIS A 605 9.70 0.20 17.70
CA HIS A 605 10.24 -0.84 18.58
C HIS A 605 9.67 -2.23 18.29
N LEU A 606 8.95 -2.38 17.16
CA LEU A 606 8.31 -3.62 16.73
C LEU A 606 7.23 -4.13 17.69
N THR A 607 6.68 -3.23 18.52
CA THR A 607 5.57 -3.53 19.43
C THR A 607 4.25 -3.19 18.75
N PRO A 608 3.21 -4.05 18.85
CA PRO A 608 1.89 -3.72 18.32
C PRO A 608 1.36 -2.40 18.87
N VAL A 609 0.89 -1.53 17.97
CA VAL A 609 0.27 -0.24 18.32
C VAL A 609 -1.16 -0.45 18.83
N PRO A 610 -1.77 0.54 19.53
CA PRO A 610 -3.18 0.48 19.90
C PRO A 610 -4.08 0.12 18.71
N LEU A 611 -5.11 -0.71 18.92
CA LEU A 611 -6.01 -1.13 17.83
C LEU A 611 -6.57 0.08 17.06
N GLY A 612 -6.18 0.20 15.79
CA GLY A 612 -6.65 1.24 14.88
C GLY A 612 -5.83 2.54 14.88
N ALA A 613 -4.73 2.57 15.65
CA ALA A 613 -3.66 3.53 15.44
C ALA A 613 -2.86 3.18 14.18
N PRO A 614 -2.28 4.18 13.49
CA PRO A 614 -1.40 3.93 12.36
C PRO A 614 -0.06 3.37 12.84
N GLY A 615 0.50 2.43 12.07
CA GLY A 615 1.83 1.87 12.31
C GLY A 615 2.38 1.15 11.08
N LEU A 616 3.59 0.64 11.20
CA LEU A 616 4.26 -0.15 10.17
C LEU A 616 3.60 -1.52 10.07
N ILE A 617 3.22 -1.93 8.86
CA ILE A 617 2.74 -3.30 8.60
C ILE A 617 3.96 -4.23 8.52
N ALA A 618 3.98 -5.24 9.39
CA ALA A 618 5.01 -6.27 9.45
C ALA A 618 4.39 -7.66 9.33
N PHE A 619 5.16 -8.61 8.79
CA PHE A 619 4.66 -9.94 8.45
C PHE A 619 5.47 -11.03 9.14
N SER A 620 4.81 -12.07 9.60
CA SER A 620 5.41 -13.25 10.21
C SER A 620 4.67 -14.51 9.78
N GLY A 621 5.29 -15.67 10.01
CA GLY A 621 4.77 -16.97 9.62
C GLY A 621 5.30 -17.47 8.28
N VAL A 622 4.60 -18.44 7.70
CA VAL A 622 5.08 -19.24 6.57
C VAL A 622 5.29 -18.44 5.27
N CYS A 623 4.66 -17.28 5.16
CA CYS A 623 4.79 -16.40 4.01
C CYS A 623 6.18 -15.75 3.89
N VAL A 624 6.88 -15.55 5.01
CA VAL A 624 8.12 -14.77 5.04
C VAL A 624 9.27 -15.54 4.39
N GLY A 625 9.78 -14.96 3.30
CA GLY A 625 10.93 -15.49 2.56
C GLY A 625 12.22 -15.57 3.38
N ARG A 626 13.23 -16.18 2.77
CA ARG A 626 14.54 -16.43 3.40
C ARG A 626 15.40 -15.16 3.51
N GLY A 627 15.20 -14.21 2.61
CA GLY A 627 16.00 -13.01 2.49
C GLY A 627 16.14 -12.54 1.05
N TYR A 628 17.15 -11.70 0.80
CA TYR A 628 17.55 -11.28 -0.54
C TYR A 628 18.79 -12.04 -1.00
N ILE A 629 18.75 -12.58 -2.24
CA ILE A 629 19.85 -13.37 -2.78
C ILE A 629 21.12 -12.54 -2.89
N ASN A 630 22.22 -13.07 -2.34
CA ASN A 630 23.54 -12.45 -2.34
C ASN A 630 23.53 -10.98 -1.81
N ASP A 631 22.66 -10.70 -0.83
CA ASP A 631 22.57 -9.41 -0.14
C ASP A 631 22.31 -9.57 1.37
N PRO A 632 23.32 -9.96 2.16
CA PRO A 632 23.16 -10.21 3.59
C PRO A 632 22.92 -8.93 4.40
N GLU A 633 23.34 -7.76 3.89
CA GLU A 633 23.14 -6.48 4.56
C GLU A 633 21.68 -6.06 4.50
N LEU A 634 21.10 -6.02 3.31
CA LEU A 634 19.69 -5.71 3.14
C LEU A 634 18.80 -6.77 3.80
N THR A 635 19.20 -8.04 3.73
CA THR A 635 18.48 -9.13 4.42
C THR A 635 18.39 -8.85 5.91
N ARG A 636 19.49 -8.51 6.59
CA ARG A 636 19.48 -8.22 8.03
C ARG A 636 18.69 -6.97 8.39
N ALA A 637 18.55 -6.02 7.47
CA ALA A 637 17.79 -4.80 7.69
C ALA A 637 16.27 -5.01 7.55
N SER A 638 15.83 -5.97 6.72
CA SER A 638 14.41 -6.19 6.42
C SER A 638 13.82 -7.48 7.01
N TYR A 639 14.63 -8.50 7.25
CA TYR A 639 14.23 -9.80 7.80
C TYR A 639 14.85 -9.97 9.19
N LEU A 640 14.01 -9.81 10.20
CA LEU A 640 14.38 -9.84 11.61
C LEU A 640 13.89 -11.13 12.27
N ALA A 641 14.37 -11.40 13.48
CA ALA A 641 13.69 -12.37 14.35
C ALA A 641 12.35 -11.77 14.80
N ASP A 642 11.28 -12.56 14.80
CA ASP A 642 10.00 -12.14 15.35
C ASP A 642 10.10 -12.04 16.88
N PRO A 643 10.02 -10.82 17.48
CA PRO A 643 10.13 -10.67 18.93
C PRO A 643 8.96 -11.29 19.70
N HIS A 644 7.86 -11.63 19.00
CA HIS A 644 6.65 -12.19 19.59
C HIS A 644 6.56 -13.71 19.44
N ARG A 645 7.44 -14.33 18.64
CA ARG A 645 7.41 -15.76 18.31
C ARG A 645 8.83 -16.30 18.15
N GLU A 646 9.25 -17.14 19.09
CA GLU A 646 10.55 -17.79 19.03
C GLU A 646 10.72 -18.63 17.75
N GLY A 647 11.85 -18.47 17.07
CA GLY A 647 12.18 -19.20 15.84
C GLY A 647 11.51 -18.69 14.56
N ALA A 648 10.58 -17.73 14.63
CA ALA A 648 9.94 -17.15 13.46
C ALA A 648 10.72 -15.95 12.89
N ARG A 649 10.54 -15.70 11.59
CA ARG A 649 11.06 -14.51 10.90
C ARG A 649 9.98 -13.44 10.82
N LEU A 650 10.38 -12.18 11.01
CA LEU A 650 9.58 -10.99 10.82
C LEU A 650 10.11 -10.21 9.62
N TYR A 651 9.24 -9.86 8.67
CA TYR A 651 9.59 -9.03 7.53
C TYR A 651 8.98 -7.62 7.64
N LEU A 652 9.81 -6.60 7.41
CA LEU A 652 9.44 -5.19 7.43
C LEU A 652 9.32 -4.62 6.00
N GLY A 653 8.09 -4.53 5.48
CA GLY A 653 7.82 -4.17 4.09
C GLY A 653 7.80 -2.68 3.74
N GLY A 654 7.79 -1.80 4.76
CA GLY A 654 7.75 -0.33 4.60
C GLY A 654 6.36 0.26 4.36
N ASP A 655 5.33 -0.58 4.29
CA ASP A 655 3.92 -0.16 4.18
C ASP A 655 3.38 0.26 5.55
N HIS A 656 2.56 1.31 5.58
CA HIS A 656 1.88 1.81 6.76
C HIS A 656 0.39 1.50 6.68
N GLY A 657 -0.18 1.12 7.82
CA GLY A 657 -1.58 0.74 7.90
C GLY A 657 -2.12 0.85 9.31
N ARG A 658 -3.38 0.42 9.47
CA ARG A 658 -4.03 0.29 10.78
C ARG A 658 -5.09 -0.80 10.77
N TRP A 659 -5.42 -1.30 11.94
CA TRP A 659 -6.55 -2.21 12.10
C TRP A 659 -7.87 -1.46 12.02
N HIS A 660 -8.72 -1.85 11.07
CA HIS A 660 -10.12 -1.43 11.06
C HIS A 660 -10.88 -2.18 12.18
N PRO A 661 -11.92 -1.59 12.81
CA PRO A 661 -12.70 -2.25 13.87
C PRO A 661 -13.29 -3.62 13.49
N SER A 662 -13.41 -3.91 12.19
CA SER A 662 -13.86 -5.23 11.71
C SER A 662 -12.77 -6.31 11.80
N GLY A 663 -11.56 -5.98 12.24
CA GLY A 663 -10.39 -6.87 12.22
C GLY A 663 -9.76 -7.03 10.83
N LYS A 664 -10.08 -6.12 9.90
CA LYS A 664 -9.48 -6.04 8.56
C LYS A 664 -8.41 -4.97 8.53
N LEU A 665 -7.41 -5.11 7.66
CA LEU A 665 -6.32 -4.14 7.55
C LEU A 665 -6.72 -2.97 6.62
N GLU A 666 -6.45 -1.74 7.03
CA GLU A 666 -6.55 -0.54 6.19
C GLU A 666 -5.14 -0.07 5.78
N PHE A 667 -4.95 0.19 4.49
CA PHE A 667 -3.70 0.70 3.94
C PHE A 667 -3.68 2.24 3.99
N LEU A 668 -2.63 2.81 4.58
CA LEU A 668 -2.46 4.27 4.71
C LEU A 668 -1.40 4.84 3.76
N GLY A 669 -0.61 3.96 3.12
CA GLY A 669 0.44 4.36 2.19
C GLY A 669 1.79 3.74 2.53
N ARG A 670 2.86 4.28 1.95
CA ARG A 670 4.24 3.88 2.23
C ARG A 670 4.94 4.93 3.06
N ARG A 671 5.84 4.49 3.95
CA ARG A 671 6.72 5.40 4.69
C ARG A 671 7.90 5.90 3.85
N ASP A 672 8.32 5.11 2.87
CA ASP A 672 9.45 5.42 1.98
C ASP A 672 9.01 6.05 0.65
N ALA A 673 9.99 6.40 -0.20
CA ALA A 673 9.77 7.04 -1.49
C ALA A 673 9.37 6.06 -2.61
N GLN A 674 9.07 4.79 -2.28
CA GLN A 674 8.70 3.82 -3.29
C GLN A 674 7.29 4.06 -3.82
N VAL A 675 7.10 3.73 -5.09
CA VAL A 675 5.81 3.93 -5.76
C VAL A 675 5.40 2.66 -6.48
N LYS A 676 4.10 2.36 -6.47
CA LYS A 676 3.51 1.28 -7.28
C LYS A 676 2.93 1.91 -8.54
N ILE A 677 3.40 1.48 -9.72
CA ILE A 677 2.97 1.98 -11.03
C ILE A 677 2.75 0.78 -11.95
N ARG A 678 1.52 0.60 -12.46
CA ARG A 678 1.11 -0.54 -13.31
C ARG A 678 1.35 -1.89 -12.65
N GLY A 679 1.17 -1.96 -11.33
CA GLY A 679 1.48 -3.14 -10.51
C GLY A 679 2.96 -3.30 -10.13
N PHE A 680 3.89 -2.61 -10.80
CA PHE A 680 5.31 -2.71 -10.48
C PHE A 680 5.65 -1.86 -9.28
N ARG A 681 6.38 -2.47 -8.34
CA ARG A 681 7.07 -1.75 -7.27
C ARG A 681 8.32 -1.10 -7.88
N ILE A 682 8.34 0.23 -7.89
CA ILE A 682 9.42 1.03 -8.48
C ILE A 682 10.15 1.80 -7.37
N GLU A 683 11.46 1.60 -7.34
CA GLU A 683 12.39 2.36 -6.51
C GLU A 683 12.92 3.53 -7.33
N ILE A 684 12.53 4.73 -6.94
CA ILE A 684 12.91 5.97 -7.62
C ILE A 684 14.44 6.12 -7.70
N GLY A 685 15.17 5.66 -6.67
CA GLY A 685 16.63 5.73 -6.61
C GLY A 685 17.34 4.96 -7.73
N GLU A 686 16.78 3.84 -8.21
CA GLU A 686 17.34 3.06 -9.33
C GLU A 686 17.36 3.90 -10.62
N ILE A 687 16.28 4.63 -10.86
CA ILE A 687 16.14 5.50 -12.02
C ILE A 687 17.07 6.71 -11.90
N GLU A 688 17.13 7.31 -10.70
CA GLU A 688 18.03 8.44 -10.40
C GLU A 688 19.50 8.07 -10.62
N ASN A 689 19.93 6.91 -10.13
CA ASN A 689 21.29 6.42 -10.31
C ASN A 689 21.64 6.16 -11.78
N THR A 690 20.73 5.58 -12.55
CA THR A 690 20.92 5.39 -13.99
C THR A 690 20.98 6.72 -14.73
N LEU A 691 20.09 7.67 -14.40
CA LEU A 691 20.07 9.01 -14.98
C LEU A 691 21.39 9.76 -14.74
N LEU A 692 21.98 9.64 -13.56
CA LEU A 692 23.28 10.23 -13.20
C LEU A 692 24.46 9.64 -14.00
N ARG A 693 24.32 8.43 -14.58
CA ARG A 693 25.36 7.81 -15.43
C ARG A 693 25.34 8.35 -16.86
N VAL A 694 24.33 9.12 -17.26
CA VAL A 694 24.23 9.68 -18.63
C VAL A 694 25.20 10.86 -18.81
N PRO A 695 26.09 10.84 -19.83
CA PRO A 695 27.00 11.95 -20.07
C PRO A 695 26.26 13.29 -20.28
N GLY A 696 26.64 14.31 -19.50
CA GLY A 696 26.01 15.63 -19.54
C GLY A 696 24.97 15.87 -18.44
N VAL A 697 24.55 14.83 -17.72
CA VAL A 697 23.79 14.96 -16.47
C VAL A 697 24.76 15.14 -15.30
N ARG A 698 24.51 16.15 -14.46
CA ARG A 698 25.26 16.45 -13.23
C ARG A 698 24.49 16.05 -11.98
N ASP A 699 23.21 16.42 -11.92
CA ASP A 699 22.28 16.02 -10.86
C ASP A 699 21.02 15.45 -11.49
N GLY A 700 20.37 14.49 -10.83
CA GLY A 700 19.14 13.85 -11.30
C GLY A 700 18.22 13.53 -10.14
N ALA A 701 16.92 13.78 -10.32
CA ALA A 701 15.88 13.41 -9.38
C ALA A 701 14.63 12.97 -10.14
N VAL A 702 13.93 11.96 -9.63
CA VAL A 702 12.72 11.44 -10.24
C VAL A 702 11.58 11.56 -9.22
N VAL A 703 10.41 11.95 -9.71
CA VAL A 703 9.19 12.04 -8.91
C VAL A 703 8.08 11.28 -9.61
N ALA A 704 7.25 10.60 -8.83
CA ALA A 704 5.99 10.08 -9.34
C ALA A 704 4.93 11.17 -9.22
N VAL A 705 4.35 11.53 -10.35
CA VAL A 705 3.27 12.50 -10.43
C VAL A 705 1.96 11.75 -10.51
N GLU A 706 0.99 12.22 -9.76
CA GLU A 706 -0.37 11.67 -9.74
C GLU A 706 -1.26 12.48 -10.69
N ARG A 707 -1.97 11.80 -11.59
CA ARG A 707 -2.94 12.41 -12.50
C ARG A 707 -4.26 12.68 -11.80
N ALA A 708 -5.16 13.42 -12.45
CA ALA A 708 -6.53 13.63 -11.95
C ALA A 708 -7.30 12.32 -11.71
N ASP A 709 -7.05 11.28 -12.50
CA ASP A 709 -7.60 9.93 -12.31
C ASP A 709 -6.89 9.14 -11.20
N ARG A 710 -5.95 9.76 -10.47
CA ARG A 710 -5.10 9.19 -9.41
C ARG A 710 -4.18 8.05 -9.89
N SER A 711 -3.97 7.89 -11.19
CA SER A 711 -2.91 7.03 -11.72
C SER A 711 -1.56 7.77 -11.67
N LYS A 712 -0.46 7.02 -11.60
CA LYS A 712 0.88 7.59 -11.43
C LYS A 712 1.73 7.41 -12.68
N TYR A 713 2.62 8.37 -12.93
CA TYR A 713 3.66 8.28 -13.95
C TYR A 713 4.95 8.95 -13.44
N LEU A 714 6.07 8.63 -14.08
CA LEU A 714 7.39 9.08 -13.65
C LEU A 714 7.83 10.32 -14.44
N VAL A 715 8.33 11.31 -13.73
CA VAL A 715 8.92 12.53 -14.28
C VAL A 715 10.35 12.66 -13.76
N ALA A 716 11.30 12.78 -14.67
CA ALA A 716 12.72 13.00 -14.35
C ALA A 716 13.08 14.47 -14.47
N PHE A 717 13.70 15.00 -13.42
CA PHE A 717 14.36 16.30 -13.41
C PHE A 717 15.87 16.09 -13.43
N TYR A 718 16.58 16.87 -14.25
CA TYR A 718 18.02 16.78 -14.33
C TYR A 718 18.69 18.15 -14.50
N SER A 719 19.93 18.25 -14.04
CA SER A 719 20.80 19.42 -14.21
C SER A 719 21.99 19.08 -15.10
N GLY A 720 22.51 20.06 -15.82
CA GLY A 720 23.63 19.91 -16.74
C GLY A 720 23.94 21.22 -17.45
N PRO A 721 25.08 21.34 -18.17
CA PRO A 721 25.50 22.58 -18.81
C PRO A 721 24.53 23.08 -19.89
N LYS A 722 23.72 22.18 -20.48
CA LYS A 722 22.66 22.48 -21.44
C LYS A 722 21.59 21.39 -21.40
N PRO A 723 20.34 21.67 -21.83
CA PRO A 723 19.35 20.62 -22.02
C PRO A 723 19.85 19.59 -23.02
N LEU A 724 19.58 18.33 -22.71
CA LEU A 724 19.80 17.18 -23.57
C LEU A 724 18.50 16.85 -24.31
N ASP A 725 18.64 16.18 -25.45
CA ASP A 725 17.52 15.62 -26.17
C ASP A 725 16.81 14.55 -25.32
N THR A 726 15.48 14.66 -25.18
CA THR A 726 14.67 13.80 -24.31
C THR A 726 14.60 12.37 -24.83
N GLY A 727 14.58 12.19 -26.16
CA GLY A 727 14.66 10.88 -26.81
C GLY A 727 15.98 10.18 -26.45
N THR A 728 17.10 10.88 -26.59
CA THR A 728 18.42 10.38 -26.21
C THR A 728 18.51 9.99 -24.73
N LEU A 729 17.90 10.77 -23.82
CA LEU A 729 17.83 10.42 -22.40
C LEU A 729 17.02 9.13 -22.18
N SER A 730 15.82 9.07 -22.75
CA SER A 730 14.94 7.90 -22.68
C SER A 730 15.65 6.64 -23.19
N ASP A 731 16.28 6.73 -24.36
CA ASP A 731 17.03 5.61 -24.98
C ASP A 731 18.16 5.13 -24.08
N ARG A 732 18.93 6.05 -23.48
CA ARG A 732 20.02 5.73 -22.55
C ARG A 732 19.54 5.03 -21.29
N LEU A 733 18.41 5.48 -20.72
CA LEU A 733 17.83 4.81 -19.55
C LEU A 733 17.34 3.41 -19.93
N ALA A 734 16.72 3.26 -21.10
CA ALA A 734 16.21 2.00 -21.62
C ALA A 734 17.32 0.96 -21.95
N GLU A 735 18.59 1.36 -22.03
CA GLU A 735 19.72 0.41 -22.16
C GLU A 735 19.90 -0.47 -20.92
N SER A 736 19.41 -0.04 -19.75
CA SER A 736 19.64 -0.72 -18.46
C SER A 736 18.39 -0.91 -17.60
N LEU A 737 17.36 -0.08 -17.80
CA LEU A 737 16.10 -0.14 -17.07
C LEU A 737 15.00 -0.83 -17.88
N PRO A 738 14.10 -1.60 -17.23
CA PRO A 738 12.85 -2.03 -17.85
C PRO A 738 11.99 -0.84 -18.31
N GLU A 739 11.17 -1.03 -19.35
CA GLU A 739 10.30 0.01 -19.95
C GLU A 739 9.44 0.75 -18.91
N TYR A 740 8.87 0.03 -17.94
CA TYR A 740 8.00 0.61 -16.92
C TYR A 740 8.73 1.52 -15.92
N MET A 741 10.06 1.47 -15.85
CA MET A 741 10.90 2.33 -15.01
C MET A 741 11.42 3.56 -15.76
N VAL A 742 11.30 3.61 -17.09
CA VAL A 742 11.75 4.76 -17.87
C VAL A 742 10.77 5.93 -17.68
N PRO A 743 11.23 7.11 -17.23
CA PRO A 743 10.39 8.29 -17.06
C PRO A 743 9.67 8.68 -18.35
N SER A 744 8.40 9.08 -18.24
CA SER A 744 7.61 9.52 -19.38
C SER A 744 7.85 10.98 -19.75
N ALA A 745 8.42 11.78 -18.84
CA ALA A 745 8.77 13.17 -19.08
C ALA A 745 10.13 13.52 -18.46
N PHE A 746 10.86 14.43 -19.12
CA PHE A 746 12.17 14.90 -18.70
C PHE A 746 12.21 16.44 -18.67
N HIS A 747 12.59 17.01 -17.53
CA HIS A 747 12.70 18.46 -17.36
C HIS A 747 14.13 18.85 -16.98
N TRP A 748 14.78 19.62 -17.86
CA TRP A 748 16.06 20.23 -17.57
C TRP A 748 15.91 21.45 -16.66
N ARG A 749 16.85 21.61 -15.73
CA ARG A 749 17.00 22.81 -14.89
C ARG A 749 18.48 23.18 -14.77
N GLU A 750 18.77 24.46 -14.63
CA GLU A 750 20.14 24.92 -14.34
C GLU A 750 20.65 24.37 -12.99
N SER A 751 19.76 24.27 -12.01
CA SER A 751 19.98 23.61 -10.71
C SER A 751 18.67 23.04 -10.18
N LEU A 752 18.77 21.94 -9.41
CA LEU A 752 17.60 21.34 -8.76
C LEU A 752 17.30 22.04 -7.42
N PRO A 753 16.02 22.26 -7.05
CA PRO A 753 15.66 22.89 -5.79
C PRO A 753 16.14 22.02 -4.62
N LEU A 754 16.65 22.67 -3.57
CA LEU A 754 17.16 22.03 -2.37
C LEU A 754 16.31 22.42 -1.16
N THR A 755 16.18 21.50 -0.22
CA THR A 755 15.64 21.71 1.12
C THR A 755 16.59 22.56 1.97
N ALA A 756 16.13 23.02 3.14
CA ALA A 756 16.97 23.70 4.13
C ALA A 756 18.20 22.90 4.60
N ASN A 757 18.16 21.56 4.43
CA ASN A 757 19.25 20.63 4.74
C ASN A 757 20.13 20.31 3.51
N SER A 758 20.06 21.13 2.45
CA SER A 758 20.85 20.97 1.21
C SER A 758 20.64 19.64 0.46
N LYS A 759 19.55 18.91 0.72
CA LYS A 759 19.10 17.75 -0.07
C LYS A 759 18.13 18.19 -1.16
N ILE A 760 18.06 17.50 -2.30
CA ILE A 760 17.09 17.79 -3.35
C ILE A 760 15.66 17.75 -2.80
N ASP A 761 14.89 18.81 -3.04
CA ASP A 761 13.50 18.94 -2.60
C ASP A 761 12.56 18.29 -3.62
N LYS A 762 12.29 17.00 -3.42
CA LYS A 762 11.37 16.22 -4.26
C LYS A 762 9.92 16.73 -4.19
N LYS A 763 9.51 17.41 -3.10
CA LYS A 763 8.16 17.98 -2.99
C LYS A 763 8.03 19.22 -3.87
N ALA A 764 9.05 20.08 -3.87
CA ALA A 764 9.12 21.20 -4.81
C ALA A 764 9.17 20.73 -6.26
N LEU A 765 9.91 19.65 -6.55
CA LEU A 765 9.94 19.04 -7.89
C LEU A 765 8.59 18.45 -8.32
N ALA A 766 7.88 17.76 -7.43
CA ALA A 766 6.54 17.24 -7.72
C ALA A 766 5.56 18.38 -8.04
N ALA A 767 5.57 19.46 -7.25
CA ALA A 767 4.76 20.65 -7.53
C ALA A 767 5.13 21.31 -8.87
N LEU A 768 6.42 21.30 -9.25
CA LEU A 768 6.87 21.79 -10.57
C LEU A 768 6.43 20.89 -11.73
N ALA A 769 6.28 19.59 -11.50
CA ALA A 769 5.79 18.66 -12.50
C ALA A 769 4.25 18.75 -12.68
N GLU A 770 3.55 19.12 -11.60
CA GLU A 770 2.11 19.39 -11.61
C GLU A 770 1.77 20.80 -12.13
N ALA A 771 2.71 21.73 -12.01
CA ALA A 771 2.59 23.07 -12.55
C ALA A 771 2.45 23.02 -14.08
N PRO A 772 1.58 23.88 -14.68
CA PRO A 772 1.50 23.98 -16.12
C PRO A 772 2.89 24.26 -16.69
N ALA A 773 3.27 23.55 -17.75
CA ALA A 773 4.48 23.86 -18.49
C ALA A 773 4.34 25.28 -19.07
N THR A 774 4.83 26.27 -18.34
CA THR A 774 4.92 27.66 -18.82
C THR A 774 6.07 27.74 -19.81
N THR A 775 5.81 27.29 -21.03
CA THR A 775 6.51 27.73 -22.22
C THR A 775 5.46 28.29 -23.16
N ASP A 776 5.00 29.51 -22.86
CA ASP A 776 4.00 30.26 -23.63
C ASP A 776 4.44 30.58 -25.07
N ASP A 777 5.69 30.31 -25.46
CA ASP A 777 6.19 30.59 -26.82
C ASP A 777 5.95 29.44 -27.84
N GLU A 778 5.51 28.24 -27.44
CA GLU A 778 5.28 27.11 -28.38
C GLU A 778 3.89 26.46 -28.33
N HIS A 779 3.00 26.86 -27.41
CA HIS A 779 1.67 26.26 -27.32
C HIS A 779 0.78 26.66 -28.52
N GLN A 780 0.57 25.72 -29.43
CA GLN A 780 -0.33 25.87 -30.58
C GLN A 780 -1.61 25.05 -30.37
N PRO A 781 -2.79 25.67 -30.25
CA PRO A 781 -4.02 24.93 -29.96
C PRO A 781 -4.44 24.03 -31.14
N PRO A 782 -5.24 22.97 -30.88
CA PRO A 782 -5.86 22.13 -31.89
C PRO A 782 -6.75 22.95 -32.84
N VAL A 783 -6.56 22.80 -34.16
CA VAL A 783 -7.22 23.61 -35.19
C VAL A 783 -8.34 22.85 -35.89
N THR A 784 -8.09 21.60 -36.31
CA THR A 784 -9.09 20.80 -37.04
C THR A 784 -10.10 20.16 -36.09
N SER A 785 -11.27 19.77 -36.58
CA SER A 785 -12.26 19.03 -35.79
C SER A 785 -11.71 17.70 -35.26
N THR A 786 -10.87 17.02 -36.05
CA THR A 786 -10.18 15.79 -35.66
C THR A 786 -9.14 16.06 -34.57
N GLU A 787 -8.31 17.10 -34.72
CA GLU A 787 -7.35 17.52 -33.69
C GLU A 787 -8.08 17.88 -32.37
N GLN A 788 -9.19 18.61 -32.42
CA GLN A 788 -9.99 18.95 -31.24
C GLN A 788 -10.60 17.73 -30.55
N ARG A 789 -11.11 16.77 -31.33
CA ARG A 789 -11.64 15.50 -30.80
C ARG A 789 -10.54 14.66 -30.14
N LEU A 790 -9.37 14.56 -30.79
CA LEU A 790 -8.21 13.87 -30.22
C LEU A 790 -7.74 14.55 -28.94
N ALA A 791 -7.64 15.89 -28.93
CA ALA A 791 -7.23 16.65 -27.76
C ALA A 791 -8.20 16.47 -26.58
N ALA A 792 -9.51 16.46 -26.82
CA ALA A 792 -10.50 16.16 -25.78
C ALA A 792 -10.34 14.74 -25.21
N ALA A 793 -10.07 13.75 -26.06
CA ALA A 793 -9.82 12.38 -25.62
C ALA A 793 -8.50 12.25 -24.84
N TRP A 794 -7.43 12.90 -25.30
CA TRP A 794 -6.15 12.98 -24.58
C TRP A 794 -6.33 13.64 -23.22
N ALA A 795 -7.07 14.75 -23.14
CA ALA A 795 -7.35 15.48 -21.90
C ALA A 795 -7.97 14.57 -20.85
N LYS A 796 -9.02 13.82 -21.27
CA LYS A 796 -9.71 12.87 -20.40
C LYS A 796 -8.80 11.72 -19.95
N VAL A 797 -8.02 11.14 -20.87
CA VAL A 797 -7.17 9.97 -20.61
C VAL A 797 -5.93 10.33 -19.77
N LEU A 798 -5.34 11.49 -20.00
CA LEU A 798 -4.16 11.97 -19.28
C LEU A 798 -4.51 12.77 -18.02
N GLY A 799 -5.80 13.07 -17.80
CA GLY A 799 -6.25 13.83 -16.63
C GLY A 799 -5.72 15.26 -16.61
N VAL A 800 -5.56 15.88 -17.78
CA VAL A 800 -5.08 17.27 -17.93
C VAL A 800 -6.16 18.14 -18.57
N PRO A 801 -6.25 19.44 -18.26
CA PRO A 801 -7.15 20.36 -18.95
C PRO A 801 -6.93 20.37 -20.47
N GLN A 802 -8.02 20.38 -21.25
CA GLN A 802 -7.97 20.26 -22.71
C GLN A 802 -7.23 21.44 -23.38
N ASP A 803 -7.37 22.64 -22.82
CA ASP A 803 -6.67 23.85 -23.25
C ASP A 803 -5.15 23.76 -23.09
N ARG A 804 -4.63 22.76 -22.36
CA ARG A 804 -3.19 22.52 -22.22
C ARG A 804 -2.60 21.59 -23.29
N ILE A 805 -3.44 21.02 -24.17
CA ILE A 805 -3.00 20.09 -25.20
C ILE A 805 -2.82 20.86 -26.51
N GLY A 806 -1.56 21.05 -26.88
CA GLY A 806 -1.16 21.62 -28.14
C GLY A 806 -1.13 20.59 -29.27
N ARG A 807 -1.28 21.06 -30.50
CA ARG A 807 -1.31 20.23 -31.70
C ARG A 807 0.04 19.55 -32.03
N ARG A 808 1.14 20.09 -31.53
CA ARG A 808 2.49 19.52 -31.66
C ARG A 808 2.93 18.73 -30.43
N ASP A 809 2.03 18.55 -29.46
CA ASP A 809 2.36 17.77 -28.28
C ASP A 809 2.56 16.31 -28.66
N HIS A 810 3.61 15.72 -28.07
CA HIS A 810 3.88 14.30 -28.12
C HIS A 810 3.16 13.60 -26.96
N PHE A 811 2.40 12.53 -27.25
CA PHE A 811 1.54 11.84 -26.30
C PHE A 811 2.30 11.36 -25.07
N PHE A 812 3.45 10.71 -25.29
CA PHE A 812 4.26 10.12 -24.23
C PHE A 812 4.95 11.18 -23.38
N ASP A 813 5.37 12.31 -23.98
CA ASP A 813 6.01 13.42 -23.26
C ASP A 813 5.04 14.13 -22.32
N ARG A 814 3.74 14.09 -22.65
CA ARG A 814 2.65 14.53 -21.77
C ARG A 814 2.25 13.46 -20.74
N GLY A 815 3.13 12.50 -20.49
CA GLY A 815 2.93 11.40 -19.56
C GLY A 815 2.14 10.23 -20.16
N GLY A 816 1.93 10.14 -21.46
CA GLY A 816 1.32 8.98 -22.11
C GLY A 816 2.09 7.68 -21.85
N THR A 817 1.40 6.55 -21.92
CA THR A 817 1.87 5.20 -21.63
C THR A 817 1.15 4.20 -22.54
N SER A 818 1.63 2.96 -22.64
CA SER A 818 0.94 1.91 -23.41
C SER A 818 -0.50 1.69 -22.90
N LEU A 819 -0.72 1.65 -21.58
CA LEU A 819 -2.06 1.53 -21.02
C LEU A 819 -2.94 2.75 -21.31
N SER A 820 -2.41 3.97 -21.24
CA SER A 820 -3.18 5.16 -21.58
C SER A 820 -3.45 5.25 -23.08
N ALA A 821 -2.58 4.75 -23.95
CA ALA A 821 -2.86 4.62 -25.38
C ALA A 821 -3.98 3.60 -25.65
N VAL A 822 -4.05 2.49 -24.89
CA VAL A 822 -5.19 1.56 -24.93
C VAL A 822 -6.48 2.27 -24.47
N LYS A 823 -6.44 3.02 -23.35
CA LYS A 823 -7.57 3.85 -22.90
C LYS A 823 -7.99 4.89 -23.94
N LEU A 824 -7.04 5.49 -24.65
CA LEU A 824 -7.29 6.45 -25.73
C LEU A 824 -8.00 5.79 -26.91
N ALA A 825 -7.55 4.60 -27.32
CA ALA A 825 -8.20 3.84 -28.37
C ALA A 825 -9.65 3.46 -28.00
N ILE A 826 -9.92 3.09 -26.73
CA ILE A 826 -11.29 2.90 -26.21
C ILE A 826 -12.08 4.21 -26.35
N ALA A 827 -11.56 5.32 -25.81
CA ALA A 827 -12.25 6.60 -25.78
C ALA A 827 -12.60 7.17 -27.17
N LEU A 828 -11.85 6.78 -28.21
CA LEU A 828 -12.03 7.20 -29.59
C LEU A 828 -12.82 6.20 -30.45
N ASP A 829 -13.49 5.22 -29.82
CA ASP A 829 -14.25 4.17 -30.50
C ASP A 829 -13.41 3.47 -31.59
N ARG A 830 -12.13 3.23 -31.29
CA ARG A 830 -11.18 2.52 -32.17
C ARG A 830 -10.88 3.19 -33.51
N ALA A 831 -11.11 4.50 -33.61
CA ALA A 831 -10.54 5.29 -34.70
C ALA A 831 -9.00 5.22 -34.74
N VAL A 832 -8.35 4.84 -33.63
CA VAL A 832 -6.91 4.58 -33.52
C VAL A 832 -6.67 3.30 -32.72
N SER A 833 -5.52 2.65 -32.93
CA SER A 833 -5.01 1.55 -32.10
C SER A 833 -3.75 1.95 -31.33
N LEU A 834 -3.32 1.11 -30.38
CA LEU A 834 -2.05 1.29 -29.67
C LEU A 834 -0.88 1.49 -30.65
N LYS A 835 -0.80 0.67 -31.70
CA LYS A 835 0.24 0.77 -32.73
C LYS A 835 0.23 2.12 -33.44
N ASP A 836 -0.96 2.67 -33.70
CA ASP A 836 -1.11 3.97 -34.36
C ASP A 836 -0.61 5.11 -33.46
N VAL A 837 -0.96 5.09 -32.18
CA VAL A 837 -0.50 6.09 -31.19
C VAL A 837 1.00 6.01 -30.97
N THR A 838 1.58 4.80 -30.94
CA THR A 838 3.04 4.63 -30.80
C THR A 838 3.79 5.07 -32.05
N ALA A 839 3.26 4.80 -33.26
CA ALA A 839 3.89 5.19 -34.51
C ALA A 839 3.73 6.68 -34.84
N HIS A 840 2.61 7.28 -34.43
CA HIS A 840 2.28 8.69 -34.66
C HIS A 840 1.91 9.39 -33.35
N PRO A 841 2.87 9.58 -32.44
CA PRO A 841 2.61 10.08 -31.09
C PRO A 841 2.33 11.58 -31.01
N VAL A 842 2.51 12.34 -32.10
CA VAL A 842 2.21 13.78 -32.16
C VAL A 842 0.74 13.99 -32.53
N LEU A 843 0.01 14.87 -31.83
CA LEU A 843 -1.43 15.06 -32.02
C LEU A 843 -1.82 15.32 -33.49
N THR A 844 -1.12 16.22 -34.19
CA THR A 844 -1.38 16.50 -35.61
C THR A 844 -1.08 15.30 -36.52
N ASP A 845 -0.03 14.52 -36.25
CA ASP A 845 0.30 13.34 -37.07
C ASP A 845 -0.74 12.24 -36.88
N LEU A 846 -1.21 12.04 -35.65
CA LEU A 846 -2.29 11.12 -35.34
C LEU A 846 -3.62 11.58 -35.96
N ALA A 847 -3.91 12.89 -35.96
CA ALA A 847 -5.06 13.46 -36.63
C ALA A 847 -5.02 13.19 -38.14
N ALA A 848 -3.86 13.38 -38.78
CA ALA A 848 -3.66 13.11 -40.20
C ALA A 848 -3.90 11.63 -40.52
N LEU A 849 -3.45 10.71 -39.66
CA LEU A 849 -3.73 9.28 -39.80
C LEU A 849 -5.24 8.98 -39.70
N VAL A 850 -5.95 9.62 -38.78
CA VAL A 850 -7.40 9.44 -38.64
C VAL A 850 -8.16 10.00 -39.85
N ASP A 851 -7.72 11.13 -40.39
CA ASP A 851 -8.35 11.80 -41.54
C ASP A 851 -8.05 11.10 -42.89
N HIS A 852 -6.90 10.42 -43.01
CA HIS A 852 -6.41 9.84 -44.27
C HIS A 852 -6.21 8.31 -44.26
N GLY A 853 -6.39 7.65 -43.11
CA GLY A 853 -6.22 6.21 -42.97
C GLY A 853 -7.44 5.41 -43.46
N PRO A 854 -7.26 4.10 -43.73
CA PRO A 854 -8.40 3.23 -44.04
C PRO A 854 -9.38 3.23 -42.86
N GLN A 855 -10.65 3.57 -43.12
CA GLN A 855 -11.71 3.53 -42.10
C GLN A 855 -11.79 2.12 -41.50
N ARG A 856 -11.37 1.96 -40.25
CA ARG A 856 -11.66 0.75 -39.48
C ARG A 856 -13.12 0.81 -39.09
N HIS A 857 -13.90 -0.20 -39.48
CA HIS A 857 -15.36 -0.23 -39.36
C HIS A 857 -15.84 0.23 -37.98
N THR A 858 -16.46 1.41 -37.92
CA THR A 858 -17.34 1.81 -36.83
C THR A 858 -18.59 0.92 -36.92
N THR A 859 -18.86 0.13 -35.88
CA THR A 859 -20.13 -0.59 -35.79
C THR A 859 -21.20 0.48 -35.53
N PRO A 860 -22.29 0.56 -36.32
CA PRO A 860 -23.31 1.57 -36.08
C PRO A 860 -23.95 1.34 -34.71
N PRO A 861 -24.41 2.41 -34.02
CA PRO A 861 -25.07 2.27 -32.74
C PRO A 861 -26.28 1.33 -32.86
N PRO A 862 -26.59 0.53 -31.83
CA PRO A 862 -27.77 -0.32 -31.85
C PRO A 862 -28.99 0.58 -32.03
N THR A 863 -29.70 0.39 -33.15
CA THR A 863 -31.03 0.93 -33.36
C THR A 863 -31.92 0.45 -32.23
N SER A 864 -32.45 1.38 -31.46
CA SER A 864 -33.47 1.13 -30.44
C SER A 864 -34.64 0.34 -31.02
N ALA A 865 -34.90 -0.85 -30.47
CA ALA A 865 -36.16 -1.57 -30.57
C ALA A 865 -36.59 -2.00 -29.17
#